data_AF-A0A7L1GSR9-F1
#
_entry.id   AF-A0A7L1GSR9-F1
#
_cell.length_a   1.000
_cell.length_b   1.000
_cell.length_c   1.000
_cell.angle_alpha   90.00
_cell.angle_beta   90.00
_cell.angle_gamma   90.00
#
_symmetry.space_group_name_H-M   'P 1'
#
loop_
_entity.id
_entity.type
_entity.pdbx_description
1 polymer ?
#
loop_
_entity_poly.entity_id
_entity_poly.type
_entity_poly.pdbx_seq_one_letter_code
_entity_poly.pdbx_strand_id
1 'polypeptide(L)'
;LTTEHGDQQWEEEWQQRGAEEHEIRRSSEGNLEETELVVLDPEHPLMRRFQAALKNYLTKQIEKVNLDLQELRAVMKEVKTQREELGVVLYGAQQLLGRLQAELEKSHERRSQVAAARQQLEEELEGLRLTHKKMQQNTDDERKKVSAMQTQVENLALHLFYMQNMDQDMHHNILLMKQSSKRAEAEKVQAEVEKKKQDLLLDRLTRRAFELQEQIALLEAQFVAQAEDTKVTRQAVNEACMEVQAINMEKKRLMKHWNSSLAGMKQRDEAYVAAQELLSKYRHELKSLEADIHGCRKSIRKEEEKNEFLVTCLSHSQNNANTTKKLIAQCLSRQEALKVEYSTYTRVLRQTEQALSKTKMDQAAHLTELLSISKDIKKGIDTKEQMEKEIVAKLQDQMISSKATKQLSQLAAKLHRRKTDLELHFSALENDVTQVILNATHTNCRLTILQKTLCELDKEINTVNNLISHTESEIARFRLLFENKQVVISQYNKKLEMILSQQGGQELGPLEMDINKLTKQIEECSSEVVTLQKYWLNQQKELVQLTKEREEQLASLDLLKKQITVMQQKKVRTENEINQETKEQKDIERHMRSMSNDLIKLNVLINKNNNSFKELQYGNIITENEFIRSLKAAEKESVEMQERHSQLTEEKERLLNSLLEAEHQIMLWERKIQLTREMRAAVDSQMGQGEIQAMRHEIHRMQVRYGQLMKQQEKMIQDMEASVSRREVISTRGEAQNKTDKKRITKSDFHSKKQELRKKIRETQKNTQDCNKTILELESTQASLSATFSEKQQELLRLQAESDGLDSEAEHLQQRKRWNLWEIVAYQARQKHLQALKEGRYTPLCHTEQAWSKEQQKLQDRLRAIDAIVHQVQQEHPQHQRALQWLSQCLESRLCSREA
;
A
#
# COMPACT_ATOMS: atom_id res chain seq x y z
N LEU A 1 114.39 -28.99 26.41
CA LEU A 1 114.62 -29.20 24.97
C LEU A 1 115.24 -27.92 24.45
N THR A 2 116.56 -27.75 24.59
CA THR A 2 117.68 -28.34 23.79
C THR A 2 118.03 -27.47 22.58
N THR A 3 119.23 -26.88 22.47
CA THR A 3 120.35 -26.78 23.43
C THR A 3 121.37 -25.75 22.92
N GLU A 4 122.11 -25.09 23.82
CA GLU A 4 123.53 -24.64 23.67
C GLU A 4 123.94 -23.70 22.51
N HIS A 5 124.96 -22.81 22.64
CA HIS A 5 125.83 -22.44 23.76
C HIS A 5 125.73 -20.92 24.04
N GLY A 6 126.22 -20.49 25.20
CA GLY A 6 126.60 -19.11 25.50
C GLY A 6 127.97 -19.05 26.19
N ASP A 7 128.29 -17.85 26.69
CA ASP A 7 129.35 -17.53 27.67
C ASP A 7 130.81 -17.65 27.21
N GLN A 8 131.53 -16.52 27.03
CA GLN A 8 132.09 -15.59 28.05
C GLN A 8 133.38 -16.14 28.69
N GLN A 9 134.51 -15.42 28.52
CA GLN A 9 135.63 -15.45 29.47
C GLN A 9 136.42 -14.12 29.54
N TRP A 10 136.12 -13.38 30.62
CA TRP A 10 137.01 -12.57 31.46
C TRP A 10 137.62 -11.24 30.98
N GLU A 11 137.81 -10.39 31.99
CA GLU A 11 138.05 -8.95 31.95
C GLU A 11 139.53 -8.57 32.21
N GLU A 12 139.81 -7.30 31.91
CA GLU A 12 140.83 -6.37 32.43
C GLU A 12 141.93 -6.84 33.41
N GLU A 13 143.15 -6.36 33.17
CA GLU A 13 144.04 -5.88 34.25
C GLU A 13 144.84 -4.64 33.78
N TRP A 14 145.31 -3.80 34.72
CA TRP A 14 145.62 -2.37 34.48
C TRP A 14 147.07 -1.95 34.84
N GLN A 15 147.59 -0.97 34.09
CA GLN A 15 148.64 0.04 34.42
C GLN A 15 150.15 -0.32 34.55
N GLN A 16 150.91 0.40 33.71
CA GLN A 16 152.11 1.22 34.03
C GLN A 16 153.36 0.63 34.70
N ARG A 17 154.45 0.61 33.92
CA ARG A 17 155.75 1.32 34.09
C ARG A 17 156.47 1.25 32.73
N GLY A 18 157.50 2.02 32.39
CA GLY A 18 158.34 2.99 33.09
C GLY A 18 159.67 3.01 32.31
N ALA A 19 160.17 4.17 31.90
CA ALA A 19 161.27 4.25 30.93
C ALA A 19 162.66 4.16 31.58
N GLU A 20 163.64 3.67 30.83
CA GLU A 20 165.07 3.94 31.04
C GLU A 20 165.84 3.87 29.71
N GLU A 21 166.98 4.54 29.65
CA GLU A 21 167.72 4.89 28.42
C GLU A 21 169.01 4.06 28.25
N HIS A 22 169.61 4.02 27.05
CA HIS A 22 171.08 4.03 26.90
C HIS A 22 171.55 4.33 25.46
N GLU A 23 172.80 4.80 25.33
CA GLU A 23 173.34 5.50 24.15
C GLU A 23 174.61 4.86 23.51
N ILE A 24 174.71 4.99 22.18
CA ILE A 24 175.89 5.39 21.36
C ILE A 24 177.24 4.61 21.45
N ARG A 25 177.59 3.88 20.37
CA ARG A 25 178.85 4.00 19.54
C ARG A 25 178.88 2.92 18.42
N ARG A 26 179.37 3.08 17.17
CA ARG A 26 180.07 4.10 16.33
C ARG A 26 181.55 3.81 15.99
N SER A 27 181.80 3.18 14.83
CA SER A 27 183.10 3.04 14.10
C SER A 27 182.85 2.28 12.76
N SER A 28 183.63 2.37 11.66
CA SER A 28 184.71 3.30 11.20
C SER A 28 185.15 2.95 9.76
N GLU A 29 185.56 3.95 8.95
CA GLU A 29 186.51 3.93 7.80
C GLU A 29 186.34 2.92 6.61
N GLY A 30 186.81 3.22 5.38
CA GLY A 30 187.37 4.47 4.83
C GLY A 30 188.01 4.30 3.42
N ASN A 31 188.38 5.44 2.79
CA ASN A 31 189.37 5.61 1.69
C ASN A 31 189.09 4.99 0.30
N LEU A 32 189.66 5.46 -0.82
CA LEU A 32 190.11 6.79 -1.30
C LEU A 32 190.47 6.65 -2.80
N GLU A 33 190.26 7.66 -3.64
CA GLU A 33 191.13 7.96 -4.79
C GLU A 33 190.87 9.40 -5.30
N GLU A 34 191.93 10.13 -5.64
CA GLU A 34 191.89 11.56 -5.96
C GLU A 34 192.40 11.85 -7.38
N THR A 35 191.92 12.92 -8.01
CA THR A 35 192.62 13.62 -9.10
C THR A 35 192.53 15.12 -8.85
N GLU A 36 193.60 15.84 -9.15
CA GLU A 36 193.96 17.07 -8.43
C GLU A 36 193.13 18.32 -8.79
N LEU A 37 192.93 19.17 -7.78
CA LEU A 37 192.28 20.47 -7.89
C LEU A 37 193.30 21.59 -8.05
N VAL A 38 193.04 22.55 -8.95
CA VAL A 38 193.59 23.91 -8.80
C VAL A 38 192.69 24.67 -7.83
N VAL A 39 193.04 24.63 -6.54
CA VAL A 39 192.29 25.31 -5.47
C VAL A 39 192.68 26.80 -5.41
N LEU A 40 191.68 27.68 -5.45
CA LEU A 40 191.82 29.05 -4.95
C LEU A 40 191.61 29.05 -3.43
N ASP A 41 192.48 29.75 -2.70
CA ASP A 41 192.56 29.71 -1.24
C ASP A 41 191.20 29.90 -0.54
N PRO A 42 190.89 29.18 0.56
CA PRO A 42 189.58 29.24 1.22
C PRO A 42 189.14 30.65 1.68
N GLU A 43 190.10 31.54 1.94
CA GLU A 43 189.83 32.92 2.37
C GLU A 43 189.69 33.92 1.21
N HIS A 44 189.95 33.51 -0.04
CA HIS A 44 189.99 34.39 -1.21
C HIS A 44 188.68 35.19 -1.37
N PRO A 45 188.71 36.54 -1.53
CA PRO A 45 187.51 37.38 -1.42
C PRO A 45 186.34 36.99 -2.33
N LEU A 46 186.63 36.41 -3.50
CA LEU A 46 185.60 35.97 -4.47
C LEU A 46 184.87 34.68 -4.04
N MET A 47 185.47 33.84 -3.20
CA MET A 47 184.88 32.55 -2.77
C MET A 47 183.83 32.69 -1.67
N ARG A 48 183.85 33.80 -0.92
CA ARG A 48 182.93 34.03 0.22
C ARG A 48 181.45 34.04 -0.19
N ARG A 49 181.12 34.52 -1.39
CA ARG A 49 179.74 34.48 -1.94
C ARG A 49 179.24 33.04 -2.13
N PHE A 50 180.06 32.18 -2.73
CA PHE A 50 179.75 30.76 -2.96
C PHE A 50 179.56 29.99 -1.65
N GLN A 51 180.47 30.17 -0.69
CA GLN A 51 180.38 29.54 0.64
C GLN A 51 179.12 29.99 1.41
N ALA A 52 178.77 31.28 1.36
CA ALA A 52 177.56 31.80 1.99
C ALA A 52 176.27 31.28 1.33
N ALA A 53 176.23 31.18 -0.01
CA ALA A 53 175.09 30.62 -0.74
C ALA A 53 174.85 29.15 -0.36
N LEU A 54 175.91 28.33 -0.30
CA LEU A 54 175.82 26.93 0.09
C LEU A 54 175.26 26.75 1.52
N LYS A 55 175.71 27.57 2.47
CA LYS A 55 175.25 27.53 3.86
C LYS A 55 173.77 27.94 3.98
N ASN A 56 173.36 29.00 3.28
CA ASN A 56 171.98 29.51 3.29
C ASN A 56 170.98 28.58 2.60
N TYR A 57 171.41 27.76 1.63
CA TYR A 57 170.56 26.72 1.04
C TYR A 57 170.20 25.64 2.07
N LEU A 58 171.20 25.15 2.82
CA LEU A 58 171.01 24.08 3.78
C LEU A 58 170.16 24.50 4.99
N THR A 59 170.30 25.73 5.49
CA THR A 59 169.43 26.22 6.59
C THR A 59 167.97 26.34 6.14
N LYS A 60 167.71 26.90 4.95
CA LYS A 60 166.34 27.04 4.41
C LYS A 60 165.63 25.70 4.17
N GLN A 61 166.36 24.68 3.72
CA GLN A 61 165.82 23.31 3.59
C GLN A 61 165.38 22.76 4.96
N ILE A 62 166.20 22.93 6.00
CA ILE A 62 165.90 22.48 7.36
C ILE A 62 164.74 23.29 7.97
N GLU A 63 164.73 24.62 7.80
CA GLU A 63 163.65 25.50 8.25
C GLU A 63 162.30 25.12 7.62
N LYS A 64 162.26 24.89 6.30
CA LYS A 64 161.04 24.47 5.61
C LYS A 64 160.53 23.13 6.14
N VAL A 65 161.37 22.09 6.19
CA VAL A 65 160.95 20.76 6.68
C VAL A 65 160.48 20.82 8.14
N ASN A 66 161.06 21.70 8.97
CA ASN A 66 160.59 21.90 10.35
C ASN A 66 159.23 22.61 10.43
N LEU A 67 158.93 23.55 9.53
CA LEU A 67 157.60 24.17 9.42
C LEU A 67 156.57 23.17 8.89
N ASP A 68 156.88 22.48 7.79
CA ASP A 68 156.02 21.41 7.23
C ASP A 68 155.68 20.36 8.32
N LEU A 69 156.65 19.98 9.16
CA LEU A 69 156.44 19.06 10.30
C LEU A 69 155.62 19.67 11.45
N GLN A 70 155.65 20.99 11.67
CA GLN A 70 154.82 21.65 12.68
C GLN A 70 153.38 21.78 12.21
N GLU A 71 153.15 22.18 10.96
CA GLU A 71 151.83 22.26 10.34
C GLU A 71 151.16 20.88 10.29
N LEU A 72 151.87 19.84 9.83
CA LEU A 72 151.35 18.46 9.84
C LEU A 72 151.04 17.95 11.26
N ARG A 73 151.79 18.39 12.29
CA ARG A 73 151.50 18.05 13.69
C ARG A 73 150.30 18.82 14.25
N ALA A 74 150.04 20.04 13.80
CA ALA A 74 148.83 20.80 14.15
C ALA A 74 147.59 20.18 13.51
N VAL A 75 147.61 19.96 12.18
CA VAL A 75 146.53 19.32 11.44
C VAL A 75 146.22 17.92 11.99
N MET A 76 147.24 17.12 12.35
CA MET A 76 147.00 15.80 12.95
C MET A 76 146.39 15.86 14.37
N LYS A 77 146.48 16.99 15.08
CA LYS A 77 145.72 17.19 16.34
C LYS A 77 144.27 17.60 16.05
N GLU A 78 144.06 18.55 15.16
CA GLU A 78 142.71 19.00 14.76
C GLU A 78 141.87 17.87 14.16
N VAL A 79 142.46 17.04 13.29
CA VAL A 79 141.80 15.86 12.72
C VAL A 79 141.49 14.79 13.79
N LYS A 80 142.23 14.75 14.91
CA LYS A 80 141.91 13.85 16.04
C LYS A 80 140.75 14.39 16.87
N THR A 81 140.75 15.66 17.25
CA THR A 81 139.62 16.26 17.99
C THR A 81 138.35 16.22 17.16
N GLN A 82 138.42 16.54 15.85
CA GLN A 82 137.29 16.39 14.92
C GLN A 82 136.80 14.94 14.82
N ARG A 83 137.70 13.94 14.83
CA ARG A 83 137.30 12.51 14.84
C ARG A 83 136.61 12.12 16.15
N GLU A 84 137.07 12.65 17.28
CA GLU A 84 136.48 12.40 18.61
C GLU A 84 135.10 13.07 18.73
N GLU A 85 134.97 14.32 18.30
CA GLU A 85 133.71 15.07 18.19
C GLU A 85 132.71 14.37 17.26
N LEU A 86 133.13 13.95 16.06
CA LEU A 86 132.30 13.17 15.15
C LEU A 86 131.91 11.81 15.74
N GLY A 87 132.76 11.20 16.57
CA GLY A 87 132.45 9.98 17.32
C GLY A 87 131.33 10.19 18.34
N VAL A 88 131.39 11.30 19.11
CA VAL A 88 130.33 11.68 20.06
C VAL A 88 129.02 12.01 19.34
N VAL A 89 129.09 12.73 18.21
CA VAL A 89 127.90 13.04 17.38
C VAL A 89 127.29 11.76 16.77
N LEU A 90 128.12 10.82 16.29
CA LEU A 90 127.65 9.52 15.80
C LEU A 90 126.99 8.70 16.92
N TYR A 91 127.57 8.68 18.12
CA TYR A 91 126.97 7.99 19.27
C TYR A 91 125.64 8.63 19.71
N GLY A 92 125.56 9.97 19.70
CA GLY A 92 124.31 10.69 19.93
C GLY A 92 123.25 10.38 18.88
N ALA A 93 123.62 10.33 17.60
CA ALA A 93 122.73 9.93 16.51
C ALA A 93 122.28 8.47 16.62
N GLN A 94 123.17 7.56 17.05
CA GLN A 94 122.82 6.15 17.33
C GLN A 94 121.84 6.02 18.50
N GLN A 95 122.02 6.78 19.60
CA GLN A 95 121.03 6.80 20.68
C GLN A 95 119.67 7.36 20.23
N LEU A 96 119.64 8.43 19.42
CA LEU A 96 118.40 8.99 18.88
C LEU A 96 117.71 7.99 17.94
N LEU A 97 118.47 7.32 17.07
CA LEU A 97 117.96 6.30 16.16
C LEU A 97 117.37 5.10 16.91
N GLY A 98 118.03 4.62 17.97
CA GLY A 98 117.50 3.56 18.83
C GLY A 98 116.22 3.95 19.58
N ARG A 99 116.11 5.21 20.03
CA ARG A 99 114.85 5.74 20.62
C ARG A 99 113.73 5.79 19.58
N LEU A 100 114.01 6.29 18.38
CA LEU A 100 113.05 6.35 17.28
C LEU A 100 112.61 4.97 16.79
N GLN A 101 113.50 3.97 16.78
CA GLN A 101 113.15 2.57 16.52
C GLN A 101 112.20 2.02 17.60
N ALA A 102 112.52 2.19 18.89
CA ALA A 102 111.65 1.75 19.98
C ALA A 102 110.29 2.48 20.04
N GLU A 103 110.23 3.74 19.58
CA GLU A 103 108.96 4.48 19.42
C GLU A 103 108.17 3.99 18.20
N LEU A 104 108.84 3.68 17.09
CA LEU A 104 108.23 3.11 15.89
C LEU A 104 107.68 1.70 16.15
N GLU A 105 108.41 0.85 16.86
CA GLU A 105 107.94 -0.48 17.32
C GLU A 105 106.68 -0.34 18.18
N LYS A 106 106.69 0.51 19.21
CA LYS A 106 105.49 0.81 20.03
C LYS A 106 104.33 1.38 19.19
N SER A 107 104.61 2.11 18.11
CA SER A 107 103.58 2.58 17.18
C SER A 107 102.99 1.44 16.34
N HIS A 108 103.81 0.46 15.94
CA HIS A 108 103.39 -0.75 15.25
C HIS A 108 102.58 -1.69 16.16
N GLU A 109 102.97 -1.85 17.43
CA GLU A 109 102.19 -2.59 18.45
C GLU A 109 100.82 -1.95 18.67
N ARG A 110 100.77 -0.62 18.88
CA ARG A 110 99.49 0.10 19.00
C ARG A 110 98.63 -0.06 17.74
N ARG A 111 99.25 -0.01 16.55
CA ARG A 111 98.56 -0.19 15.27
C ARG A 111 98.04 -1.62 15.09
N SER A 112 98.76 -2.65 15.52
CA SER A 112 98.28 -4.04 15.45
C SER A 112 97.17 -4.31 16.46
N GLN A 113 97.25 -3.76 17.67
CA GLN A 113 96.17 -3.78 18.67
C GLN A 113 94.90 -3.11 18.16
N VAL A 114 95.00 -1.91 17.57
CA VAL A 114 93.85 -1.20 16.98
C VAL A 114 93.31 -1.93 15.74
N ALA A 115 94.16 -2.57 14.94
CA ALA A 115 93.71 -3.38 13.80
C ALA A 115 92.94 -4.64 14.26
N ALA A 116 93.43 -5.35 15.27
CA ALA A 116 92.76 -6.51 15.85
C ALA A 116 91.42 -6.14 16.51
N ALA A 117 91.39 -5.05 17.29
CA ALA A 117 90.15 -4.54 17.88
C ALA A 117 89.14 -4.09 16.81
N ARG A 118 89.60 -3.49 15.72
CA ARG A 118 88.75 -3.18 14.55
C ARG A 118 88.19 -4.45 13.91
N GLN A 119 89.01 -5.48 13.68
CA GLN A 119 88.55 -6.74 13.09
C GLN A 119 87.49 -7.43 13.96
N GLN A 120 87.69 -7.47 15.28
CA GLN A 120 86.70 -7.97 16.23
C GLN A 120 85.38 -7.19 16.16
N LEU A 121 85.43 -5.86 16.12
CA LEU A 121 84.23 -5.03 15.96
C LEU A 121 83.56 -5.18 14.58
N GLU A 122 84.33 -5.44 13.52
CA GLU A 122 83.80 -5.72 12.18
C GLU A 122 83.11 -7.11 12.13
N GLU A 123 83.69 -8.13 12.75
CA GLU A 123 83.09 -9.47 12.91
C GLU A 123 81.81 -9.44 13.79
N GLU A 124 81.83 -8.73 14.91
CA GLU A 124 80.65 -8.50 15.76
C GLU A 124 79.55 -7.76 14.98
N LEU A 125 79.91 -6.73 14.21
CA LEU A 125 78.98 -5.94 13.42
C LEU A 125 78.41 -6.75 12.23
N GLU A 126 79.18 -7.66 11.63
CA GLU A 126 78.65 -8.63 10.67
C GLU A 126 77.73 -9.65 11.33
N GLY A 127 78.04 -10.14 12.53
CA GLY A 127 77.15 -10.96 13.35
C GLY A 127 75.83 -10.26 13.67
N LEU A 128 75.88 -8.97 14.02
CA LEU A 128 74.70 -8.12 14.25
C LEU A 128 73.92 -7.85 12.95
N ARG A 129 74.59 -7.65 11.81
CA ARG A 129 73.93 -7.55 10.49
C ARG A 129 73.23 -8.86 10.10
N LEU A 130 73.85 -10.01 10.37
CA LEU A 130 73.27 -11.33 10.07
C LEU A 130 72.09 -11.66 10.99
N THR A 131 72.18 -11.35 12.29
CA THR A 131 71.03 -11.51 13.19
C THR A 131 69.92 -10.51 12.88
N HIS A 132 70.23 -9.25 12.55
CA HIS A 132 69.22 -8.28 12.12
C HIS A 132 68.51 -8.70 10.82
N LYS A 133 69.25 -9.21 9.81
CA LYS A 133 68.65 -9.78 8.58
C LYS A 133 67.72 -10.97 8.89
N LYS A 134 68.13 -11.89 9.77
CA LYS A 134 67.28 -13.00 10.23
C LYS A 134 66.03 -12.49 10.97
N MET A 135 66.17 -11.46 11.80
CA MET A 135 65.03 -10.85 12.49
C MET A 135 64.08 -10.13 11.53
N GLN A 136 64.59 -9.42 10.51
CA GLN A 136 63.78 -8.84 9.44
C GLN A 136 62.99 -9.94 8.70
N GLN A 137 63.67 -10.99 8.24
CA GLN A 137 63.03 -12.15 7.59
C GLN A 137 61.95 -12.78 8.48
N ASN A 138 62.25 -13.04 9.76
CA ASN A 138 61.27 -13.54 10.72
C ASN A 138 60.07 -12.58 10.86
N THR A 139 60.28 -11.26 10.98
CA THR A 139 59.18 -10.30 11.08
C THR A 139 58.35 -10.20 9.79
N ASP A 140 58.96 -10.40 8.63
CA ASP A 140 58.25 -10.43 7.35
C ASP A 140 57.48 -11.74 7.13
N ASP A 141 57.98 -12.86 7.66
CA ASP A 141 57.23 -14.13 7.68
C ASP A 141 56.11 -14.12 8.72
N GLU A 142 56.28 -13.48 9.89
CA GLU A 142 55.17 -13.21 10.81
C GLU A 142 54.15 -12.22 10.21
N ARG A 143 54.58 -11.19 9.45
CA ARG A 143 53.67 -10.31 8.69
C ARG A 143 52.85 -11.09 7.66
N LYS A 144 53.46 -12.03 6.93
CA LYS A 144 52.76 -12.92 5.98
C LYS A 144 51.78 -13.85 6.70
N LYS A 145 52.13 -14.38 7.88
CA LYS A 145 51.21 -15.15 8.72
C LYS A 145 50.05 -14.29 9.22
N VAL A 146 50.31 -13.05 9.64
CA VAL A 146 49.26 -12.11 10.07
C VAL A 146 48.33 -11.76 8.92
N SER A 147 48.80 -11.49 7.71
CA SER A 147 47.92 -11.24 6.56
C SER A 147 47.16 -12.49 6.08
N ALA A 148 47.77 -13.68 6.18
CA ALA A 148 47.08 -14.95 5.97
C ALA A 148 45.98 -15.20 7.04
N MET A 149 46.23 -14.85 8.29
CA MET A 149 45.23 -14.93 9.37
C MET A 149 44.14 -13.85 9.23
N GLN A 150 44.48 -12.63 8.79
CA GLN A 150 43.51 -11.58 8.50
C GLN A 150 42.57 -11.99 7.37
N THR A 151 43.11 -12.47 6.24
CA THR A 151 42.29 -12.99 5.13
C THR A 151 41.49 -14.23 5.51
N GLN A 152 41.98 -15.10 6.41
CA GLN A 152 41.17 -16.18 6.99
C GLN A 152 40.04 -15.65 7.88
N VAL A 153 40.29 -14.63 8.71
CA VAL A 153 39.26 -13.98 9.55
C VAL A 153 38.24 -13.23 8.69
N GLU A 154 38.65 -12.57 7.61
CA GLU A 154 37.76 -11.93 6.62
C GLU A 154 36.89 -12.96 5.90
N ASN A 155 37.47 -14.07 5.44
CA ASN A 155 36.71 -15.19 4.86
C ASN A 155 35.72 -15.80 5.87
N LEU A 156 36.13 -16.00 7.13
CA LEU A 156 35.25 -16.48 8.20
C LEU A 156 34.16 -15.46 8.55
N ALA A 157 34.45 -14.17 8.52
CA ALA A 157 33.46 -13.10 8.71
C ALA A 157 32.46 -13.03 7.56
N LEU A 158 32.91 -13.25 6.31
CA LEU A 158 32.03 -13.40 5.14
C LEU A 158 31.16 -14.65 5.27
N HIS A 159 31.72 -15.79 5.67
CA HIS A 159 30.94 -17.01 5.94
C HIS A 159 29.92 -16.79 7.06
N LEU A 160 30.28 -16.12 8.16
CA LEU A 160 29.35 -15.75 9.23
C LEU A 160 28.27 -14.77 8.77
N PHE A 161 28.60 -13.80 7.92
CA PHE A 161 27.62 -12.88 7.32
C PHE A 161 26.63 -13.64 6.40
N TYR A 162 27.12 -14.53 5.55
CA TYR A 162 26.26 -15.37 4.73
C TYR A 162 25.39 -16.31 5.58
N MET A 163 25.93 -16.92 6.64
CA MET A 163 25.14 -17.73 7.57
C MET A 163 24.09 -16.90 8.32
N GLN A 164 24.43 -15.71 8.82
CA GLN A 164 23.48 -14.82 9.51
C GLN A 164 22.35 -14.32 8.59
N ASN A 165 22.65 -14.07 7.31
CA ASN A 165 21.63 -13.72 6.32
C ASN A 165 20.74 -14.93 6.01
N MET A 166 21.33 -16.10 5.79
CA MET A 166 20.58 -17.35 5.59
C MET A 166 19.74 -17.72 6.81
N ASP A 167 20.23 -17.51 8.03
CA ASP A 167 19.46 -17.70 9.26
C ASP A 167 18.30 -16.70 9.35
N GLN A 168 18.50 -15.43 8.99
CA GLN A 168 17.43 -14.43 8.93
C GLN A 168 16.38 -14.77 7.87
N ASP A 169 16.79 -15.16 6.66
CA ASP A 169 15.89 -15.61 5.60
C ASP A 169 15.15 -16.89 5.99
N MET A 170 15.81 -17.84 6.65
CA MET A 170 15.18 -19.06 7.18
C MET A 170 14.22 -18.74 8.33
N HIS A 171 14.54 -17.79 9.22
CA HIS A 171 13.60 -17.31 10.24
C HIS A 171 12.40 -16.60 9.60
N HIS A 172 12.61 -15.80 8.56
CA HIS A 172 11.53 -15.15 7.82
C HIS A 172 10.64 -16.19 7.11
N ASN A 173 11.24 -17.17 6.43
CA ASN A 173 10.54 -18.29 5.80
C ASN A 173 9.79 -19.16 6.82
N ILE A 174 10.34 -19.40 8.00
CA ILE A 174 9.65 -20.10 9.11
C ILE A 174 8.49 -19.25 9.65
N LEU A 175 8.62 -17.92 9.72
CA LEU A 175 7.53 -17.03 10.12
C LEU A 175 6.42 -16.99 9.05
N LEU A 176 6.78 -16.89 7.76
CA LEU A 176 5.85 -17.00 6.64
C LEU A 176 5.14 -18.37 6.64
N MET A 177 5.87 -19.46 6.86
CA MET A 177 5.33 -20.82 6.93
C MET A 177 4.40 -21.00 8.14
N LYS A 178 4.72 -20.40 9.29
CA LYS A 178 3.83 -20.36 10.47
C LYS A 178 2.59 -19.50 10.22
N GLN A 179 2.69 -18.44 9.40
CA GLN A 179 1.54 -17.62 9.02
C GLN A 179 0.66 -18.32 7.96
N SER A 180 1.24 -18.99 6.96
CA SER A 180 0.49 -19.75 5.96
C SER A 180 -0.16 -20.99 6.57
N SER A 181 0.54 -21.71 7.46
CA SER A 181 -0.03 -22.78 8.28
C SER A 181 -1.23 -22.29 9.09
N LYS A 182 -1.12 -21.17 9.82
CA LYS A 182 -2.26 -20.60 10.57
C LYS A 182 -3.41 -20.12 9.68
N ARG A 183 -3.13 -19.63 8.46
CA ARG A 183 -4.17 -19.28 7.49
C ARG A 183 -4.88 -20.54 6.97
N ALA A 184 -4.13 -21.56 6.57
CA ALA A 184 -4.68 -22.84 6.13
C ALA A 184 -5.46 -23.56 7.26
N GLU A 185 -5.03 -23.45 8.52
CA GLU A 185 -5.79 -23.91 9.69
C GLU A 185 -7.11 -23.13 9.86
N ALA A 186 -7.07 -21.80 9.75
CA ALA A 186 -8.27 -20.96 9.83
C ALA A 186 -9.25 -21.21 8.66
N GLU A 187 -8.74 -21.34 7.44
CA GLU A 187 -9.50 -21.71 6.24
C GLU A 187 -10.09 -23.12 6.37
N LYS A 188 -9.33 -24.09 6.90
CA LYS A 188 -9.84 -25.43 7.22
C LYS A 188 -10.95 -25.39 8.28
N VAL A 189 -10.80 -24.59 9.34
CA VAL A 189 -11.83 -24.43 10.38
C VAL A 189 -13.08 -23.75 9.82
N GLN A 190 -12.94 -22.76 8.92
CA GLN A 190 -14.07 -22.16 8.20
C GLN A 190 -14.76 -23.20 7.29
N ALA A 191 -14.01 -23.94 6.48
CA ALA A 191 -14.53 -25.00 5.63
C ALA A 191 -15.20 -26.13 6.44
N GLU A 192 -14.67 -26.49 7.61
CA GLU A 192 -15.33 -27.42 8.54
C GLU A 192 -16.65 -26.87 9.09
N VAL A 193 -16.72 -25.57 9.39
CA VAL A 193 -17.96 -24.91 9.85
C VAL A 193 -18.98 -24.80 8.73
N GLU A 194 -18.55 -24.52 7.50
CA GLU A 194 -19.43 -24.50 6.33
C GLU A 194 -19.91 -25.89 5.95
N LYS A 195 -19.03 -26.90 5.99
CA LYS A 195 -19.45 -28.29 5.84
C LYS A 195 -20.46 -28.68 6.92
N LYS A 196 -20.22 -28.36 8.20
CA LYS A 196 -21.21 -28.63 9.29
C LYS A 196 -22.55 -27.93 9.02
N LYS A 197 -22.59 -26.73 8.41
CA LYS A 197 -23.84 -26.08 7.96
C LYS A 197 -24.50 -26.82 6.79
N GLN A 198 -23.72 -27.31 5.82
CA GLN A 198 -24.21 -28.11 4.69
C GLN A 198 -24.75 -29.46 5.15
N ASP A 199 -24.01 -30.19 5.99
CA ASP A 199 -24.41 -31.46 6.60
C ASP A 199 -25.75 -31.28 7.36
N LEU A 200 -25.88 -30.25 8.20
CA LEU A 200 -27.13 -29.92 8.90
C LEU A 200 -28.29 -29.49 7.96
N LEU A 201 -27.99 -28.99 6.77
CA LEU A 201 -28.99 -28.64 5.76
C LEU A 201 -29.41 -29.89 4.96
N LEU A 202 -28.48 -30.79 4.65
CA LEU A 202 -28.76 -32.10 4.06
C LEU A 202 -29.61 -32.95 5.04
N ASP A 203 -29.30 -32.94 6.34
CA ASP A 203 -30.12 -33.58 7.38
C ASP A 203 -31.55 -33.06 7.40
N ARG A 204 -31.76 -31.76 7.21
CA ARG A 204 -33.11 -31.16 7.12
C ARG A 204 -33.82 -31.52 5.83
N LEU A 205 -33.13 -31.46 4.69
CA LEU A 205 -33.71 -31.77 3.38
C LEU A 205 -34.04 -33.26 3.23
N THR A 206 -33.19 -34.16 3.75
CA THR A 206 -33.44 -35.61 3.77
C THR A 206 -34.60 -35.96 4.68
N ARG A 207 -34.65 -35.45 5.93
CA ARG A 207 -35.83 -35.61 6.79
C ARG A 207 -37.10 -35.08 6.14
N ARG A 208 -37.05 -33.91 5.50
CA ARG A 208 -38.21 -33.36 4.78
C ARG A 208 -38.58 -34.19 3.55
N ALA A 209 -37.62 -34.82 2.87
CA ALA A 209 -37.88 -35.75 1.78
C ALA A 209 -38.56 -37.03 2.29
N PHE A 210 -38.14 -37.58 3.44
CA PHE A 210 -38.81 -38.71 4.08
C PHE A 210 -40.23 -38.35 4.54
N GLU A 211 -40.44 -37.21 5.22
CA GLU A 211 -41.76 -36.69 5.59
C GLU A 211 -42.71 -36.58 4.38
N LEU A 212 -42.18 -36.13 3.23
CA LEU A 212 -42.95 -36.02 1.98
C LEU A 212 -43.19 -37.39 1.32
N GLN A 213 -42.25 -38.32 1.39
CA GLN A 213 -42.43 -39.69 0.91
C GLN A 213 -43.48 -40.45 1.74
N GLU A 214 -43.48 -40.29 3.07
CA GLU A 214 -44.52 -40.83 3.96
C GLU A 214 -45.90 -40.22 3.64
N GLN A 215 -45.97 -38.90 3.41
CA GLN A 215 -47.20 -38.23 2.99
C GLN A 215 -47.70 -38.71 1.62
N ILE A 216 -46.80 -38.92 0.65
CA ILE A 216 -47.15 -39.50 -0.65
C ILE A 216 -47.69 -40.92 -0.49
N ALA A 217 -47.00 -41.79 0.25
CA ALA A 217 -47.43 -43.17 0.48
C ALA A 217 -48.79 -43.25 1.21
N LEU A 218 -49.06 -42.35 2.16
CA LEU A 218 -50.36 -42.22 2.83
C LEU A 218 -51.46 -41.77 1.88
N LEU A 219 -51.19 -40.81 0.99
CA LEU A 219 -52.15 -40.34 -0.02
C LEU A 219 -52.38 -41.37 -1.12
N GLU A 220 -51.37 -42.13 -1.53
CA GLU A 220 -51.50 -43.26 -2.46
C GLU A 220 -52.34 -44.38 -1.86
N ALA A 221 -52.13 -44.74 -0.58
CA ALA A 221 -52.97 -45.71 0.13
C ALA A 221 -54.44 -45.24 0.25
N GLN A 222 -54.66 -43.96 0.56
CA GLN A 222 -56.01 -43.37 0.57
C GLN A 222 -56.65 -43.36 -0.82
N PHE A 223 -55.89 -43.06 -1.87
CA PHE A 223 -56.37 -43.11 -3.25
C PHE A 223 -56.75 -44.53 -3.68
N VAL A 224 -55.95 -45.54 -3.32
CA VAL A 224 -56.28 -46.96 -3.59
C VAL A 224 -57.57 -47.36 -2.87
N ALA A 225 -57.71 -47.04 -1.58
CA ALA A 225 -58.94 -47.31 -0.83
C ALA A 225 -60.18 -46.63 -1.47
N GLN A 226 -60.09 -45.34 -1.79
CA GLN A 226 -61.17 -44.62 -2.49
C GLN A 226 -61.44 -45.19 -3.89
N ALA A 227 -60.41 -45.68 -4.59
CA ALA A 227 -60.55 -46.36 -5.88
C ALA A 227 -61.20 -47.75 -5.73
N GLU A 228 -61.23 -48.35 -4.54
CA GLU A 228 -61.94 -49.59 -4.24
C GLU A 228 -63.38 -49.32 -3.78
N ASP A 229 -63.59 -48.36 -2.87
CA ASP A 229 -64.93 -47.89 -2.49
C ASP A 229 -65.73 -47.40 -3.72
N THR A 230 -65.09 -46.68 -4.64
CA THR A 230 -65.73 -46.24 -5.90
C THR A 230 -65.92 -47.37 -6.91
N LYS A 231 -65.23 -48.52 -6.81
CA LYS A 231 -65.58 -49.74 -7.58
C LYS A 231 -66.80 -50.43 -6.97
N VAL A 232 -66.82 -50.61 -5.64
CA VAL A 232 -67.92 -51.28 -4.92
C VAL A 232 -69.24 -50.51 -5.07
N THR A 233 -69.21 -49.19 -4.91
CA THR A 233 -70.40 -48.35 -5.15
C THR A 233 -70.85 -48.38 -6.61
N ARG A 234 -69.94 -48.44 -7.60
CA ARG A 234 -70.30 -48.64 -9.02
C ARG A 234 -70.90 -50.02 -9.27
N GLN A 235 -70.44 -51.07 -8.60
CA GLN A 235 -71.03 -52.41 -8.68
C GLN A 235 -72.46 -52.39 -8.12
N ALA A 236 -72.68 -51.86 -6.93
CA ALA A 236 -74.01 -51.71 -6.34
C ALA A 236 -74.96 -50.83 -7.19
N VAL A 237 -74.47 -49.75 -7.80
CA VAL A 237 -75.25 -48.92 -8.74
C VAL A 237 -75.58 -49.70 -10.02
N ASN A 238 -74.67 -50.51 -10.55
CA ASN A 238 -74.93 -51.36 -11.72
C ASN A 238 -75.96 -52.47 -11.38
N GLU A 239 -75.86 -53.09 -10.21
CA GLU A 239 -76.80 -54.08 -9.70
C GLU A 239 -78.20 -53.46 -9.56
N ALA A 240 -78.32 -52.31 -8.89
CA ALA A 240 -79.58 -51.56 -8.81
C ALA A 240 -80.12 -51.14 -10.20
N CYS A 241 -79.25 -50.78 -11.15
CA CYS A 241 -79.66 -50.52 -12.54
C CYS A 241 -80.20 -51.78 -13.24
N MET A 242 -79.67 -52.97 -12.93
CA MET A 242 -80.16 -54.24 -13.47
C MET A 242 -81.48 -54.66 -12.81
N GLU A 243 -81.65 -54.44 -11.50
CA GLU A 243 -82.93 -54.63 -10.81
C GLU A 243 -84.01 -53.70 -11.36
N VAL A 244 -83.71 -52.40 -11.54
CA VAL A 244 -84.62 -51.44 -12.18
C VAL A 244 -84.96 -51.84 -13.61
N GLN A 245 -84.03 -52.44 -14.37
CA GLN A 245 -84.35 -53.02 -15.68
C GLN A 245 -85.26 -54.25 -15.59
N ALA A 246 -85.04 -55.14 -14.62
CA ALA A 246 -85.90 -56.30 -14.36
C ALA A 246 -87.33 -55.87 -13.99
N ILE A 247 -87.48 -54.96 -13.04
CA ILE A 247 -88.76 -54.36 -12.62
C ILE A 247 -89.46 -53.68 -13.82
N ASN A 248 -88.72 -53.00 -14.70
CA ASN A 248 -89.29 -52.44 -15.92
C ASN A 248 -89.72 -53.50 -16.95
N MET A 249 -89.05 -54.65 -17.03
CA MET A 249 -89.48 -55.78 -17.85
C MET A 249 -90.73 -56.45 -17.26
N GLU A 250 -90.82 -56.60 -15.95
CA GLU A 250 -92.01 -57.12 -15.25
C GLU A 250 -93.20 -56.18 -15.40
N LYS A 251 -93.01 -54.87 -15.23
CA LYS A 251 -94.02 -53.84 -15.54
C LYS A 251 -94.50 -53.94 -16.99
N LYS A 252 -93.61 -54.17 -17.96
CA LYS A 252 -93.98 -54.41 -19.36
C LYS A 252 -94.75 -55.72 -19.56
N ARG A 253 -94.44 -56.80 -18.81
CA ARG A 253 -95.22 -58.06 -18.81
C ARG A 253 -96.61 -57.83 -18.22
N LEU A 254 -96.71 -57.23 -17.04
CA LEU A 254 -97.97 -56.89 -16.37
C LEU A 254 -98.87 -56.01 -17.23
N MET A 255 -98.34 -54.96 -17.88
CA MET A 255 -99.11 -54.14 -18.81
C MET A 255 -99.62 -54.94 -20.03
N LYS A 256 -98.84 -55.90 -20.56
CA LYS A 256 -99.31 -56.79 -21.62
C LYS A 256 -100.43 -57.72 -21.13
N HIS A 257 -100.29 -58.31 -19.94
CA HIS A 257 -101.34 -59.14 -19.34
C HIS A 257 -102.61 -58.33 -19.09
N TRP A 258 -102.51 -57.15 -18.47
CA TRP A 258 -103.64 -56.24 -18.24
C TRP A 258 -104.34 -55.84 -19.54
N ASN A 259 -103.59 -55.44 -20.58
CA ASN A 259 -104.15 -55.14 -21.90
C ASN A 259 -104.90 -56.35 -22.50
N SER A 260 -104.38 -57.57 -22.34
CA SER A 260 -105.06 -58.79 -22.81
C SER A 260 -106.33 -59.12 -22.01
N SER A 261 -106.32 -58.89 -20.68
CA SER A 261 -107.50 -59.03 -19.82
C SER A 261 -108.58 -57.99 -20.15
N LEU A 262 -108.17 -56.75 -20.48
CA LEU A 262 -109.05 -55.67 -20.89
C LEU A 262 -109.68 -55.94 -22.27
N ALA A 263 -108.91 -56.47 -23.23
CA ALA A 263 -109.44 -56.90 -24.52
C ALA A 263 -110.44 -58.05 -24.38
N GLY A 264 -110.12 -59.06 -23.56
CA GLY A 264 -111.04 -60.15 -23.25
C GLY A 264 -112.27 -59.73 -22.42
N MET A 265 -112.21 -58.56 -21.76
CA MET A 265 -113.38 -57.95 -21.11
C MET A 265 -114.28 -57.27 -22.14
N LYS A 266 -113.73 -56.45 -23.04
CA LYS A 266 -114.50 -55.81 -24.13
C LYS A 266 -115.27 -56.84 -24.98
N GLN A 267 -114.65 -57.96 -25.33
CA GLN A 267 -115.32 -59.05 -26.06
C GLN A 267 -116.50 -59.68 -25.28
N ARG A 268 -116.44 -59.70 -23.95
CA ARG A 268 -117.56 -60.13 -23.08
C ARG A 268 -118.64 -59.07 -23.00
N ASP A 269 -118.28 -57.80 -22.95
CA ASP A 269 -119.21 -56.67 -22.93
C ASP A 269 -119.99 -56.57 -24.27
N GLU A 270 -119.29 -56.73 -25.40
CA GLU A 270 -119.88 -56.80 -26.75
C GLU A 270 -120.88 -57.96 -26.88
N ALA A 271 -120.52 -59.17 -26.39
CA ALA A 271 -121.43 -60.31 -26.37
C ALA A 271 -122.64 -60.09 -25.44
N TYR A 272 -122.47 -59.37 -24.33
CA TYR A 272 -123.56 -59.03 -23.42
C TYR A 272 -124.55 -58.02 -24.03
N VAL A 273 -124.06 -57.01 -24.76
CA VAL A 273 -124.93 -56.06 -25.50
C VAL A 273 -125.76 -56.80 -26.55
N ALA A 274 -125.15 -57.69 -27.34
CA ALA A 274 -125.87 -58.50 -28.32
C ALA A 274 -126.99 -59.36 -27.68
N ALA A 275 -126.74 -59.91 -26.48
CA ALA A 275 -127.75 -60.64 -25.72
C ALA A 275 -128.89 -59.73 -25.21
N GLN A 276 -128.58 -58.51 -24.75
CA GLN A 276 -129.61 -57.54 -24.35
C GLN A 276 -130.51 -57.11 -25.53
N GLU A 277 -129.96 -56.94 -26.74
CA GLU A 277 -130.75 -56.60 -27.92
C GLU A 277 -131.74 -57.69 -28.34
N LEU A 278 -131.38 -58.97 -28.18
CA LEU A 278 -132.32 -60.07 -28.41
C LEU A 278 -133.44 -60.06 -27.37
N LEU A 279 -133.09 -59.81 -26.10
CA LEU A 279 -134.04 -59.73 -24.99
C LEU A 279 -135.00 -58.52 -25.12
N SER A 280 -134.57 -57.41 -25.74
CA SER A 280 -135.42 -56.24 -25.97
C SER A 280 -136.45 -56.45 -27.10
N LYS A 281 -136.12 -57.26 -28.12
CA LYS A 281 -137.01 -57.65 -29.22
C LYS A 281 -138.18 -58.51 -28.72
N TYR A 282 -137.89 -59.59 -27.98
CA TYR A 282 -138.94 -60.43 -27.36
C TYR A 282 -139.84 -59.64 -26.39
N ARG A 283 -139.29 -58.63 -25.70
CA ARG A 283 -140.07 -57.70 -24.84
C ARG A 283 -140.97 -56.73 -25.61
N HIS A 284 -140.75 -56.51 -26.90
CA HIS A 284 -141.71 -55.78 -27.76
C HIS A 284 -142.84 -56.69 -28.23
N GLU A 285 -142.52 -57.89 -28.69
CA GLU A 285 -143.50 -58.87 -29.19
C GLU A 285 -144.56 -59.22 -28.13
N LEU A 286 -144.14 -59.41 -26.88
CA LEU A 286 -145.05 -59.59 -25.73
C LEU A 286 -146.00 -58.40 -25.52
N LYS A 287 -145.50 -57.15 -25.66
CA LYS A 287 -146.32 -55.94 -25.46
C LYS A 287 -147.36 -55.72 -26.55
N SER A 288 -147.11 -56.14 -27.79
CA SER A 288 -148.15 -56.19 -28.83
C SER A 288 -149.28 -57.14 -28.45
N LEU A 289 -148.94 -58.35 -28.00
CA LEU A 289 -149.95 -59.36 -27.60
C LEU A 289 -150.77 -58.90 -26.37
N GLU A 290 -150.15 -58.21 -25.41
CA GLU A 290 -150.86 -57.58 -24.29
C GLU A 290 -151.87 -56.50 -24.73
N ALA A 291 -151.54 -55.72 -25.77
CA ALA A 291 -152.42 -54.68 -26.31
C ALA A 291 -153.67 -55.29 -26.99
N ASP A 292 -153.51 -56.34 -27.78
CA ASP A 292 -154.61 -57.05 -28.43
C ASP A 292 -155.57 -57.69 -27.40
N ILE A 293 -155.01 -58.32 -26.36
CA ILE A 293 -155.78 -58.85 -25.22
C ILE A 293 -156.56 -57.72 -24.52
N HIS A 294 -155.97 -56.52 -24.39
CA HIS A 294 -156.67 -55.38 -23.79
C HIS A 294 -157.78 -54.83 -24.70
N GLY A 295 -157.63 -54.93 -26.03
CA GLY A 295 -158.68 -54.64 -27.01
C GLY A 295 -159.91 -55.52 -26.80
N CYS A 296 -159.73 -56.84 -26.79
CA CYS A 296 -160.80 -57.82 -26.55
C CYS A 296 -161.49 -57.65 -25.18
N ARG A 297 -160.76 -57.21 -24.15
CA ARG A 297 -161.35 -56.88 -22.84
C ARG A 297 -162.21 -55.61 -22.83
N LYS A 298 -162.08 -54.71 -23.82
CA LYS A 298 -162.88 -53.47 -23.92
C LYS A 298 -164.19 -53.65 -24.70
N SER A 299 -164.34 -54.68 -25.54
CA SER A 299 -165.61 -55.02 -26.18
C SER A 299 -166.56 -55.73 -25.21
N ILE A 300 -166.05 -56.66 -24.39
CA ILE A 300 -166.84 -57.41 -23.40
C ILE A 300 -167.60 -56.48 -22.44
N ARG A 301 -166.89 -55.52 -21.81
CA ARG A 301 -167.48 -54.57 -20.84
C ARG A 301 -168.65 -53.76 -21.41
N LYS A 302 -168.63 -53.45 -22.71
CA LYS A 302 -169.70 -52.68 -23.37
C LYS A 302 -170.98 -53.49 -23.59
N GLU A 303 -170.94 -54.82 -23.48
CA GLU A 303 -172.16 -55.64 -23.45
C GLU A 303 -172.62 -55.89 -22.00
N GLU A 304 -171.68 -55.97 -21.05
CA GLU A 304 -171.99 -56.03 -19.60
C GLU A 304 -172.77 -54.78 -19.13
N GLU A 305 -172.27 -53.57 -19.47
CA GLU A 305 -172.90 -52.27 -19.15
C GLU A 305 -174.34 -52.13 -19.68
N LYS A 306 -174.66 -52.73 -20.83
CA LYS A 306 -176.04 -52.73 -21.39
C LYS A 306 -176.98 -53.64 -20.60
N ASN A 307 -176.46 -54.76 -20.09
CA ASN A 307 -177.25 -55.78 -19.42
C ASN A 307 -177.72 -55.27 -18.04
N GLU A 308 -176.85 -54.58 -17.31
CA GLU A 308 -177.19 -53.93 -16.04
C GLU A 308 -178.29 -52.86 -16.19
N PHE A 309 -178.30 -52.14 -17.31
CA PHE A 309 -179.32 -51.12 -17.60
C PHE A 309 -180.73 -51.73 -17.81
N LEU A 310 -180.82 -52.96 -18.31
CA LEU A 310 -182.10 -53.67 -18.48
C LEU A 310 -182.59 -54.28 -17.16
N VAL A 311 -181.67 -54.82 -16.34
CA VAL A 311 -181.99 -55.38 -15.02
C VAL A 311 -182.52 -54.31 -14.06
N THR A 312 -181.93 -53.11 -14.05
CA THR A 312 -182.40 -52.00 -13.22
C THR A 312 -183.81 -51.55 -13.60
N CYS A 313 -184.12 -51.42 -14.90
CA CYS A 313 -185.47 -51.09 -15.39
C CYS A 313 -186.54 -52.10 -14.94
N LEU A 314 -186.24 -53.40 -15.03
CA LEU A 314 -187.14 -54.46 -14.54
C LEU A 314 -187.40 -54.33 -13.03
N SER A 315 -186.35 -54.16 -12.22
CA SER A 315 -186.46 -54.05 -10.75
C SER A 315 -187.39 -52.91 -10.30
N HIS A 316 -187.38 -51.78 -11.01
CA HIS A 316 -188.22 -50.61 -10.71
C HIS A 316 -189.70 -50.89 -10.98
N SER A 317 -190.01 -51.52 -12.11
CA SER A 317 -191.40 -51.90 -12.46
C SER A 317 -191.99 -52.90 -11.45
N GLN A 318 -191.17 -53.86 -10.99
CA GLN A 318 -191.61 -54.98 -10.17
C GLN A 318 -191.82 -54.59 -8.70
N ASN A 319 -191.07 -53.60 -8.19
CA ASN A 319 -191.30 -53.02 -6.86
C ASN A 319 -192.58 -52.17 -6.79
N ASN A 320 -192.89 -51.39 -7.84
CA ASN A 320 -194.13 -50.60 -7.91
C ASN A 320 -195.39 -51.48 -7.98
N ALA A 321 -195.30 -52.70 -8.50
CA ALA A 321 -196.37 -53.69 -8.47
C ALA A 321 -196.60 -54.34 -7.09
N ASN A 322 -195.66 -54.22 -6.15
CA ASN A 322 -195.70 -54.87 -4.83
C ASN A 322 -196.15 -53.92 -3.70
N THR A 323 -195.89 -52.62 -3.81
CA THR A 323 -196.40 -51.60 -2.89
C THR A 323 -197.91 -51.37 -3.08
N THR A 324 -198.34 -51.22 -4.33
CA THR A 324 -199.75 -51.04 -4.73
C THR A 324 -200.65 -52.19 -4.24
N LYS A 325 -200.23 -53.45 -4.42
CA LYS A 325 -200.98 -54.63 -3.94
C LYS A 325 -201.18 -54.68 -2.42
N LYS A 326 -200.20 -54.20 -1.63
CA LYS A 326 -200.29 -54.20 -0.16
C LYS A 326 -201.24 -53.13 0.38
N LEU A 327 -201.31 -51.96 -0.26
CA LEU A 327 -202.23 -50.89 0.13
C LEU A 327 -203.69 -51.22 -0.22
N ILE A 328 -203.95 -51.83 -1.38
CA ILE A 328 -205.32 -52.19 -1.80
C ILE A 328 -205.95 -53.22 -0.84
N ALA A 329 -205.19 -54.17 -0.32
CA ALA A 329 -205.67 -55.13 0.69
C ALA A 329 -206.12 -54.45 2.00
N GLN A 330 -205.53 -53.31 2.37
CA GLN A 330 -205.95 -52.50 3.52
C GLN A 330 -207.13 -51.56 3.19
N CYS A 331 -207.33 -51.21 1.91
CA CYS A 331 -208.49 -50.45 1.46
C CYS A 331 -209.77 -51.29 1.40
N LEU A 332 -209.69 -52.58 1.05
CA LEU A 332 -210.86 -53.45 0.92
C LEU A 332 -211.61 -53.65 2.25
N SER A 333 -210.91 -53.88 3.36
CA SER A 333 -211.51 -53.96 4.70
C SER A 333 -212.06 -52.60 5.19
N ARG A 334 -211.49 -51.48 4.71
CA ARG A 334 -212.03 -50.14 4.93
C ARG A 334 -213.28 -49.84 4.08
N GLN A 335 -213.41 -50.47 2.91
CA GLN A 335 -214.51 -50.25 1.99
C GLN A 335 -215.85 -50.79 2.51
N GLU A 336 -215.84 -51.78 3.40
CA GLU A 336 -217.07 -52.35 3.97
C GLU A 336 -217.66 -51.46 5.08
N ALA A 337 -216.82 -50.84 5.91
CA ALA A 337 -217.25 -49.79 6.83
C ALA A 337 -217.69 -48.51 6.08
N LEU A 338 -216.87 -48.04 5.13
CA LEU A 338 -217.14 -46.80 4.40
C LEU A 338 -218.34 -46.90 3.42
N LYS A 339 -218.83 -48.09 3.08
CA LYS A 339 -220.10 -48.26 2.35
C LYS A 339 -221.32 -47.75 3.14
N VAL A 340 -221.25 -47.69 4.47
CA VAL A 340 -222.27 -47.04 5.30
C VAL A 340 -222.16 -45.52 5.19
N GLU A 341 -220.95 -44.96 5.31
CA GLU A 341 -220.69 -43.52 5.26
C GLU A 341 -220.83 -42.89 3.85
N TYR A 342 -220.69 -43.68 2.78
CA TYR A 342 -220.87 -43.21 1.40
C TYR A 342 -222.28 -42.66 1.14
N SER A 343 -223.26 -43.05 1.95
CA SER A 343 -224.63 -42.55 1.93
C SER A 343 -224.79 -41.11 2.44
N THR A 344 -223.83 -40.58 3.22
CA THR A 344 -223.93 -39.25 3.85
C THR A 344 -223.12 -38.20 3.10
N TYR A 345 -221.90 -38.52 2.68
CA TYR A 345 -221.00 -37.58 2.00
C TYR A 345 -221.39 -37.27 0.54
N THR A 346 -222.18 -38.13 -0.10
CA THR A 346 -222.78 -37.86 -1.42
C THR A 346 -223.69 -36.61 -1.44
N ARG A 347 -224.11 -36.10 -0.27
CA ARG A 347 -224.81 -34.81 -0.14
C ARG A 347 -223.89 -33.59 -0.11
N VAL A 348 -222.63 -33.74 0.32
CA VAL A 348 -221.71 -32.62 0.57
C VAL A 348 -220.90 -32.23 -0.67
N LEU A 349 -220.52 -33.22 -1.49
CA LEU A 349 -219.70 -33.02 -2.70
C LEU A 349 -220.24 -31.91 -3.63
N ARG A 350 -221.57 -31.85 -3.77
CA ARG A 350 -222.31 -30.92 -4.64
C ARG A 350 -222.20 -29.43 -4.22
N GLN A 351 -221.69 -29.12 -3.03
CA GLN A 351 -221.53 -27.74 -2.56
C GLN A 351 -220.13 -27.17 -2.80
N THR A 352 -219.08 -27.99 -2.79
CA THR A 352 -217.69 -27.54 -2.93
C THR A 352 -217.24 -27.29 -4.36
N GLU A 353 -217.83 -28.00 -5.33
CA GLU A 353 -217.47 -27.90 -6.76
C GLU A 353 -217.79 -26.53 -7.38
N GLN A 354 -218.66 -25.73 -6.77
CA GLN A 354 -219.01 -24.38 -7.24
C GLN A 354 -218.00 -23.29 -6.82
N ALA A 355 -217.08 -23.57 -5.89
CA ALA A 355 -216.17 -22.56 -5.34
C ALA A 355 -214.86 -22.39 -6.12
N LEU A 356 -214.25 -23.50 -6.55
CA LEU A 356 -212.86 -23.51 -7.04
C LEU A 356 -212.70 -23.24 -8.55
N SER A 357 -213.81 -23.01 -9.27
CA SER A 357 -213.79 -22.61 -10.68
C SER A 357 -213.28 -21.18 -10.91
N LYS A 358 -213.34 -20.32 -9.88
CA LYS A 358 -212.96 -18.90 -9.97
C LYS A 358 -211.45 -18.67 -9.88
N THR A 359 -210.80 -19.24 -8.86
CA THR A 359 -209.38 -18.97 -8.53
C THR A 359 -208.37 -19.48 -9.56
N LYS A 360 -208.80 -20.29 -10.54
CA LYS A 360 -207.96 -20.74 -11.65
C LYS A 360 -207.83 -19.72 -12.79
N MET A 361 -208.61 -18.62 -12.78
CA MET A 361 -208.53 -17.59 -13.82
C MET A 361 -207.45 -16.54 -13.53
N ASP A 362 -207.29 -16.13 -12.27
CA ASP A 362 -206.44 -14.98 -11.90
C ASP A 362 -204.94 -15.26 -12.10
N GLN A 363 -204.50 -16.49 -11.82
CA GLN A 363 -203.07 -16.86 -11.82
C GLN A 363 -202.43 -16.84 -13.23
N ALA A 364 -203.23 -16.81 -14.30
CA ALA A 364 -202.73 -16.73 -15.67
C ALA A 364 -202.31 -15.31 -16.11
N ALA A 365 -202.79 -14.25 -15.44
CA ALA A 365 -202.58 -12.87 -15.87
C ALA A 365 -201.13 -12.38 -15.66
N HIS A 366 -200.57 -12.62 -14.48
CA HIS A 366 -199.28 -12.07 -14.06
C HIS A 366 -198.05 -12.58 -14.83
N LEU A 367 -198.18 -13.66 -15.61
CA LEU A 367 -197.06 -14.19 -16.42
C LEU A 367 -196.76 -13.36 -17.67
N THR A 368 -197.66 -12.45 -18.06
CA THR A 368 -197.46 -11.57 -19.24
C THR A 368 -196.78 -10.24 -18.91
N GLU A 369 -196.90 -9.76 -17.68
CA GLU A 369 -196.42 -8.42 -17.26
C GLU A 369 -194.88 -8.36 -17.16
N LEU A 370 -194.25 -9.41 -16.61
CA LEU A 370 -192.80 -9.48 -16.38
C LEU A 370 -191.93 -9.47 -17.66
N LEU A 371 -192.51 -9.78 -18.83
CA LEU A 371 -191.79 -9.78 -20.11
C LEU A 371 -191.61 -8.38 -20.72
N SER A 372 -192.20 -7.34 -20.12
CA SER A 372 -192.06 -5.95 -20.56
C SER A 372 -190.81 -5.26 -19.96
N ILE A 373 -190.70 -5.27 -18.63
CA ILE A 373 -189.75 -4.47 -17.83
C ILE A 373 -188.27 -4.77 -18.17
N SER A 374 -187.94 -6.02 -18.51
CA SER A 374 -186.55 -6.43 -18.80
C SER A 374 -185.97 -5.82 -20.10
N LYS A 375 -186.79 -5.18 -20.95
CA LYS A 375 -186.31 -4.48 -22.15
C LYS A 375 -185.73 -3.10 -21.87
N ASP A 376 -186.15 -2.42 -20.80
CA ASP A 376 -185.73 -1.04 -20.53
C ASP A 376 -184.31 -0.93 -19.95
N ILE A 377 -183.82 -1.95 -19.24
CA ILE A 377 -182.47 -1.98 -18.63
C ILE A 377 -181.36 -1.78 -19.70
N LYS A 378 -181.62 -2.16 -20.96
CA LYS A 378 -180.65 -2.00 -22.06
C LYS A 378 -180.40 -0.54 -22.48
N LYS A 379 -181.18 0.43 -21.98
CA LYS A 379 -180.96 1.87 -22.18
C LYS A 379 -179.87 2.46 -21.26
N GLY A 380 -179.34 1.67 -20.33
CA GLY A 380 -178.38 2.14 -19.31
C GLY A 380 -176.90 2.09 -19.69
N ILE A 381 -176.54 1.69 -20.91
CA ILE A 381 -175.14 1.48 -21.32
C ILE A 381 -174.41 2.82 -21.54
N ASP A 382 -175.05 3.77 -22.22
CA ASP A 382 -174.35 4.83 -22.94
C ASP A 382 -173.82 5.98 -22.05
N THR A 383 -174.23 6.06 -20.77
CA THR A 383 -173.88 7.18 -19.88
C THR A 383 -172.54 7.03 -19.16
N LYS A 384 -172.04 5.80 -18.95
CA LYS A 384 -170.77 5.58 -18.22
C LYS A 384 -169.54 5.87 -19.08
N GLU A 385 -169.68 5.74 -20.40
CA GLU A 385 -168.61 5.96 -21.38
C GLU A 385 -168.09 7.39 -21.47
N GLN A 386 -168.76 8.37 -20.85
CA GLN A 386 -168.31 9.76 -20.80
C GLN A 386 -167.13 9.96 -19.82
N MET A 387 -167.21 9.37 -18.62
CA MET A 387 -166.41 9.80 -17.47
C MET A 387 -164.94 9.32 -17.52
N GLU A 388 -164.69 8.09 -17.95
CA GLU A 388 -163.33 7.50 -17.88
C GLU A 388 -162.40 8.02 -18.99
N LYS A 389 -162.96 8.67 -20.02
CA LYS A 389 -162.21 9.36 -21.10
C LYS A 389 -161.46 10.61 -20.60
N GLU A 390 -161.84 11.17 -19.44
CA GLU A 390 -161.20 12.38 -18.87
C GLU A 390 -159.86 12.10 -18.16
N ILE A 391 -159.65 10.88 -17.65
CA ILE A 391 -158.47 10.54 -16.83
C ILE A 391 -157.26 10.18 -17.70
N VAL A 392 -157.48 9.48 -18.82
CA VAL A 392 -156.41 9.11 -19.78
C VAL A 392 -155.74 10.34 -20.38
N ALA A 393 -156.49 11.44 -20.53
CA ALA A 393 -156.05 12.66 -21.20
C ALA A 393 -155.04 13.54 -20.44
N LYS A 394 -154.64 13.19 -19.20
CA LYS A 394 -153.94 14.14 -18.31
C LYS A 394 -152.42 14.04 -18.23
N LEU A 395 -151.81 12.86 -18.42
CA LEU A 395 -150.36 12.65 -18.18
C LEU A 395 -149.69 11.64 -19.15
N GLN A 396 -150.09 11.64 -20.42
CA GLN A 396 -149.27 11.09 -21.52
C GLN A 396 -148.47 12.18 -22.27
N ASP A 397 -148.58 13.44 -21.86
CA ASP A 397 -147.90 14.56 -22.49
C ASP A 397 -146.38 14.59 -22.18
N GLN A 398 -145.61 14.51 -23.27
CA GLN A 398 -144.20 14.89 -23.44
C GLN A 398 -143.12 13.80 -23.24
N MET A 399 -142.77 13.22 -24.39
CA MET A 399 -141.74 12.24 -24.70
C MET A 399 -140.51 12.98 -25.33
N ILE A 400 -139.31 12.36 -25.32
CA ILE A 400 -138.17 12.55 -26.29
C ILE A 400 -137.02 13.59 -26.02
N SER A 401 -135.77 13.06 -26.03
CA SER A 401 -134.44 13.68 -26.42
C SER A 401 -133.65 14.62 -25.46
N SER A 402 -132.36 14.99 -25.70
CA SER A 402 -131.16 14.16 -26.03
C SER A 402 -129.76 14.88 -25.90
N LYS A 403 -128.69 14.06 -25.88
CA LYS A 403 -127.33 14.24 -26.46
C LYS A 403 -126.35 15.40 -26.16
N ALA A 404 -126.67 16.50 -25.47
CA ALA A 404 -125.78 17.68 -25.46
C ALA A 404 -124.47 17.63 -24.61
N THR A 405 -124.41 16.92 -23.47
CA THR A 405 -123.43 17.22 -22.39
C THR A 405 -122.39 16.12 -22.07
N LYS A 406 -122.23 15.10 -22.93
CA LYS A 406 -121.37 13.92 -22.62
C LYS A 406 -119.90 14.02 -23.03
N GLN A 407 -119.44 15.16 -23.56
CA GLN A 407 -118.03 15.41 -23.93
C GLN A 407 -117.54 16.75 -23.36
N LEU A 408 -116.21 16.89 -23.21
CA LEU A 408 -115.47 17.99 -22.56
C LEU A 408 -115.48 18.02 -21.02
N SER A 409 -116.61 18.26 -20.34
CA SER A 409 -116.61 18.47 -18.86
C SER A 409 -116.16 17.24 -18.04
N GLN A 410 -116.25 16.03 -18.62
CA GLN A 410 -115.91 14.78 -17.94
C GLN A 410 -114.41 14.50 -17.73
N LEU A 411 -113.49 15.31 -18.29
CA LEU A 411 -112.04 15.11 -18.14
C LEU A 411 -111.41 16.06 -17.12
N ALA A 412 -111.51 17.38 -17.32
CA ALA A 412 -110.84 18.37 -16.46
C ALA A 412 -111.27 18.26 -14.98
N ALA A 413 -112.57 18.12 -14.72
CA ALA A 413 -113.11 18.00 -13.37
C ALA A 413 -112.68 16.69 -12.66
N LYS A 414 -112.34 15.63 -13.40
CA LYS A 414 -111.85 14.37 -12.82
C LYS A 414 -110.36 14.41 -12.50
N LEU A 415 -109.55 15.11 -13.31
CA LEU A 415 -108.13 15.33 -13.01
C LEU A 415 -107.96 16.28 -11.82
N HIS A 416 -108.74 17.36 -11.74
CA HIS A 416 -108.73 18.24 -10.56
C HIS A 416 -109.16 17.50 -9.28
N ARG A 417 -110.24 16.71 -9.33
CA ARG A 417 -110.64 15.87 -8.19
C ARG A 417 -109.52 14.91 -7.80
N ARG A 418 -108.96 14.11 -8.72
CA ARG A 418 -107.83 13.22 -8.39
C ARG A 418 -106.62 13.95 -7.78
N LYS A 419 -106.36 15.21 -8.13
CA LYS A 419 -105.31 16.02 -7.49
C LYS A 419 -105.71 16.41 -6.06
N THR A 420 -106.91 16.94 -5.85
CA THR A 420 -107.38 17.28 -4.49
C THR A 420 -107.58 16.07 -3.61
N ASP A 421 -108.01 14.93 -4.16
CA ASP A 421 -108.16 13.65 -3.47
C ASP A 421 -106.78 13.13 -3.02
N LEU A 422 -105.74 13.27 -3.87
CA LEU A 422 -104.35 12.96 -3.48
C LEU A 422 -103.79 13.95 -2.45
N GLU A 423 -104.10 15.24 -2.54
CA GLU A 423 -103.68 16.25 -1.55
C GLU A 423 -104.39 16.05 -0.19
N LEU A 424 -105.64 15.59 -0.21
CA LEU A 424 -106.37 15.13 0.98
C LEU A 424 -105.82 13.80 1.50
N HIS A 425 -105.38 12.88 0.64
CA HIS A 425 -104.67 11.67 1.08
C HIS A 425 -103.27 11.96 1.64
N PHE A 426 -102.53 12.95 1.12
CA PHE A 426 -101.26 13.36 1.70
C PHE A 426 -101.44 14.02 3.06
N SER A 427 -102.38 14.96 3.20
CA SER A 427 -102.68 15.56 4.50
C SER A 427 -103.33 14.57 5.48
N ALA A 428 -104.08 13.56 5.01
CA ALA A 428 -104.50 12.43 5.83
C ALA A 428 -103.30 11.58 6.28
N LEU A 429 -102.37 11.24 5.39
CA LEU A 429 -101.16 10.49 5.72
C LEU A 429 -100.21 11.27 6.65
N GLU A 430 -100.14 12.60 6.56
CA GLU A 430 -99.41 13.44 7.51
C GLU A 430 -100.07 13.47 8.90
N ASN A 431 -101.40 13.46 8.95
CA ASN A 431 -102.15 13.26 10.19
C ASN A 431 -101.99 11.84 10.75
N ASP A 432 -102.03 10.80 9.91
CA ASP A 432 -101.76 9.41 10.30
C ASP A 432 -100.30 9.25 10.79
N VAL A 433 -99.32 9.89 10.15
CA VAL A 433 -97.92 9.88 10.57
C VAL A 433 -97.73 10.62 11.89
N THR A 434 -98.35 11.79 12.09
CA THR A 434 -98.28 12.48 13.39
C THR A 434 -99.04 11.73 14.49
N GLN A 435 -100.13 11.03 14.16
CA GLN A 435 -100.84 10.14 15.07
C GLN A 435 -100.03 8.85 15.35
N VAL A 436 -99.27 8.32 14.40
CA VAL A 436 -98.30 7.23 14.60
C VAL A 436 -97.11 7.69 15.45
N ILE A 437 -96.65 8.94 15.31
CA ILE A 437 -95.62 9.53 16.19
C ILE A 437 -96.15 9.75 17.61
N LEU A 438 -97.41 10.18 17.77
CA LEU A 438 -98.08 10.23 19.07
C LEU A 438 -98.27 8.83 19.67
N ASN A 439 -98.65 7.84 18.86
CA ASN A 439 -98.74 6.45 19.30
C ASN A 439 -97.37 5.87 19.65
N ALA A 440 -96.31 6.20 18.92
CA ALA A 440 -94.93 5.75 19.18
C ALA A 440 -94.31 6.42 20.42
N THR A 441 -94.62 7.69 20.66
CA THR A 441 -94.23 8.37 21.92
C THR A 441 -95.06 7.86 23.10
N HIS A 442 -96.34 7.57 22.91
CA HIS A 442 -97.18 6.93 23.92
C HIS A 442 -96.74 5.48 24.21
N THR A 443 -96.37 4.68 23.20
CA THR A 443 -95.80 3.34 23.43
C THR A 443 -94.40 3.41 24.03
N ASN A 444 -93.57 4.41 23.72
CA ASN A 444 -92.29 4.62 24.44
C ASN A 444 -92.49 5.06 25.90
N CYS A 445 -93.50 5.89 26.20
CA CYS A 445 -93.90 6.18 27.58
C CYS A 445 -94.40 4.91 28.28
N ARG A 446 -95.20 4.09 27.59
CA ARG A 446 -95.67 2.80 28.13
C ARG A 446 -94.54 1.78 28.27
N LEU A 447 -93.55 1.78 27.37
CA LEU A 447 -92.37 0.91 27.43
C LEU A 447 -91.43 1.32 28.56
N THR A 448 -91.24 2.62 28.83
CA THR A 448 -90.43 3.10 29.96
C THR A 448 -91.14 2.90 31.30
N ILE A 449 -92.47 2.94 31.34
CA ILE A 449 -93.26 2.45 32.50
C ILE A 449 -93.09 0.93 32.64
N LEU A 450 -93.24 0.17 31.55
CA LEU A 450 -93.06 -1.30 31.56
C LEU A 450 -91.63 -1.71 31.93
N GLN A 451 -90.61 -0.91 31.62
CA GLN A 451 -89.23 -1.13 32.05
C GLN A 451 -89.07 -0.89 33.56
N LYS A 452 -89.78 0.08 34.14
CA LYS A 452 -89.81 0.26 35.60
C LYS A 452 -90.53 -0.90 36.28
N THR A 453 -91.69 -1.31 35.77
CA THR A 453 -92.40 -2.48 36.31
C THR A 453 -91.63 -3.78 36.05
N LEU A 454 -90.83 -3.90 34.99
CA LEU A 454 -89.90 -5.02 34.80
C LEU A 454 -88.77 -4.97 35.83
N CYS A 455 -88.15 -3.82 36.09
CA CYS A 455 -87.17 -3.67 37.17
C CYS A 455 -87.76 -3.81 38.59
N GLU A 456 -89.08 -3.79 38.74
CA GLU A 456 -89.80 -4.08 39.99
C GLU A 456 -90.17 -5.57 40.05
N LEU A 457 -90.71 -6.15 38.97
CA LEU A 457 -90.91 -7.59 38.80
C LEU A 457 -89.60 -8.37 38.88
N ASP A 458 -88.45 -7.83 38.44
CA ASP A 458 -87.13 -8.45 38.60
C ASP A 458 -86.71 -8.46 40.08
N LYS A 459 -87.09 -7.45 40.87
CA LYS A 459 -86.87 -7.46 42.33
C LYS A 459 -87.80 -8.45 43.00
N GLU A 460 -89.06 -8.50 42.59
CA GLU A 460 -90.04 -9.49 43.06
C GLU A 460 -89.57 -10.91 42.70
N ILE A 461 -89.17 -11.17 41.46
CA ILE A 461 -88.55 -12.42 40.99
C ILE A 461 -87.29 -12.74 41.79
N ASN A 462 -86.45 -11.76 42.16
CA ASN A 462 -85.31 -12.03 43.05
C ASN A 462 -85.75 -12.38 44.48
N THR A 463 -86.79 -11.75 45.04
CA THR A 463 -87.36 -12.16 46.34
C THR A 463 -88.05 -13.52 46.27
N VAL A 464 -88.72 -13.83 45.17
CA VAL A 464 -89.36 -15.11 44.88
C VAL A 464 -88.30 -16.18 44.61
N ASN A 465 -87.16 -15.87 43.99
CA ASN A 465 -86.02 -16.78 43.84
C ASN A 465 -85.31 -17.04 45.18
N ASN A 466 -85.31 -16.07 46.10
CA ASN A 466 -84.84 -16.28 47.47
C ASN A 466 -85.83 -17.16 48.26
N LEU A 467 -87.15 -17.00 48.05
CA LEU A 467 -88.18 -17.89 48.62
C LEU A 467 -88.20 -19.28 47.95
N ILE A 468 -87.89 -19.37 46.65
CA ILE A 468 -87.74 -20.63 45.91
C ILE A 468 -86.48 -21.33 46.40
N SER A 469 -85.31 -20.70 46.46
CA SER A 469 -84.11 -21.36 47.02
C SER A 469 -84.29 -21.76 48.50
N HIS A 470 -85.04 -21.00 49.29
CA HIS A 470 -85.44 -21.43 50.63
C HIS A 470 -86.36 -22.66 50.59
N THR A 471 -87.46 -22.62 49.84
CA THR A 471 -88.38 -23.77 49.71
C THR A 471 -87.78 -24.95 48.95
N GLU A 472 -86.75 -24.75 48.12
CA GLU A 472 -85.92 -25.79 47.48
C GLU A 472 -84.97 -26.42 48.50
N SER A 473 -84.42 -25.65 49.45
CA SER A 473 -83.69 -26.21 50.58
C SER A 473 -84.61 -27.02 51.51
N GLU A 474 -85.87 -26.58 51.69
CA GLU A 474 -86.88 -27.35 52.40
C GLU A 474 -87.33 -28.57 51.60
N ILE A 475 -87.51 -28.46 50.28
CA ILE A 475 -87.83 -29.57 49.37
C ILE A 475 -86.65 -30.54 49.28
N ALA A 476 -85.40 -30.12 49.40
CA ALA A 476 -84.24 -31.00 49.51
C ALA A 476 -84.28 -31.77 50.84
N ARG A 477 -84.57 -31.10 51.96
CA ARG A 477 -84.81 -31.73 53.27
C ARG A 477 -86.00 -32.70 53.24
N PHE A 478 -87.09 -32.33 52.57
CA PHE A 478 -88.26 -33.17 52.38
C PHE A 478 -88.02 -34.30 51.38
N ARG A 479 -87.17 -34.12 50.34
CA ARG A 479 -86.72 -35.20 49.44
C ARG A 479 -85.90 -36.22 50.21
N LEU A 480 -84.97 -35.79 51.08
CA LEU A 480 -84.27 -36.69 52.00
C LEU A 480 -85.24 -37.47 52.91
N LEU A 481 -86.30 -36.83 53.42
CA LEU A 481 -87.35 -37.53 54.18
C LEU A 481 -88.25 -38.42 53.30
N PHE A 482 -88.49 -38.05 52.04
CA PHE A 482 -89.25 -38.83 51.06
C PHE A 482 -88.47 -40.05 50.61
N GLU A 483 -87.17 -39.95 50.32
CA GLU A 483 -86.28 -41.07 50.00
C GLU A 483 -86.25 -42.08 51.15
N ASN A 484 -86.09 -41.62 52.39
CA ASN A 484 -86.21 -42.47 53.58
C ASN A 484 -87.59 -43.16 53.68
N LYS A 485 -88.70 -42.47 53.37
CA LYS A 485 -90.03 -43.08 53.29
C LYS A 485 -90.26 -43.92 52.04
N GLN A 486 -89.54 -43.69 50.94
CA GLN A 486 -89.71 -44.37 49.65
C GLN A 486 -88.89 -45.65 49.60
N VAL A 487 -87.79 -45.74 50.35
CA VAL A 487 -87.18 -47.02 50.75
C VAL A 487 -88.22 -47.87 51.48
N VAL A 488 -88.92 -47.31 52.48
CA VAL A 488 -89.99 -48.03 53.20
C VAL A 488 -91.16 -48.41 52.28
N ILE A 489 -91.64 -47.50 51.43
CA ILE A 489 -92.71 -47.80 50.46
C ILE A 489 -92.24 -48.88 49.46
N SER A 490 -90.99 -48.89 49.01
CA SER A 490 -90.47 -49.96 48.13
C SER A 490 -90.49 -51.34 48.79
N GLN A 491 -90.33 -51.41 50.12
CA GLN A 491 -90.43 -52.65 50.89
C GLN A 491 -91.89 -53.14 51.08
N TYR A 492 -92.88 -52.25 50.92
CA TYR A 492 -94.30 -52.60 50.88
C TYR A 492 -94.79 -52.86 49.44
N ASN A 493 -94.32 -52.09 48.44
CA ASN A 493 -94.67 -52.30 47.04
C ASN A 493 -94.16 -53.66 46.53
N LYS A 494 -92.96 -54.10 46.93
CA LYS A 494 -92.48 -55.47 46.65
C LYS A 494 -93.36 -56.57 47.26
N LYS A 495 -94.18 -56.26 48.28
CA LYS A 495 -95.18 -57.19 48.85
C LYS A 495 -96.54 -57.11 48.12
N LEU A 496 -96.85 -55.97 47.48
CA LEU A 496 -98.05 -55.78 46.65
C LEU A 496 -97.86 -56.33 45.23
N GLU A 497 -96.70 -56.13 44.60
CA GLU A 497 -96.35 -56.71 43.29
C GLU A 497 -96.38 -58.25 43.33
N MET A 498 -95.98 -58.83 44.46
CA MET A 498 -96.05 -60.28 44.72
C MET A 498 -97.48 -60.82 44.89
N ILE A 499 -98.49 -59.93 45.04
CA ILE A 499 -99.93 -60.26 45.11
C ILE A 499 -100.59 -59.94 43.76
N LEU A 500 -100.27 -58.80 43.15
CA LEU A 500 -100.80 -58.40 41.83
C LEU A 500 -100.33 -59.35 40.70
N SER A 501 -99.11 -59.88 40.78
CA SER A 501 -98.64 -60.91 39.84
C SER A 501 -99.40 -62.24 39.92
N GLN A 502 -100.28 -62.44 40.91
CA GLN A 502 -101.12 -63.64 41.06
C GLN A 502 -102.54 -63.46 40.49
N GLN A 503 -102.91 -62.28 40.00
CA GLN A 503 -104.23 -61.99 39.42
C GLN A 503 -104.09 -61.15 38.14
N GLY A 504 -103.88 -61.83 37.00
CA GLY A 504 -103.62 -61.18 35.71
C GLY A 504 -104.86 -60.58 35.03
N GLY A 505 -104.66 -59.44 34.37
CA GLY A 505 -105.60 -58.73 33.51
C GLY A 505 -104.91 -57.50 32.87
N GLN A 506 -105.47 -56.84 31.86
CA GLN A 506 -106.69 -57.11 31.09
C GLN A 506 -106.61 -56.42 29.71
N GLU A 507 -107.49 -56.74 28.77
CA GLU A 507 -107.48 -56.19 27.40
C GLU A 507 -108.17 -54.80 27.31
N LEU A 508 -107.75 -53.97 26.34
CA LEU A 508 -108.18 -52.58 26.16
C LEU A 508 -109.20 -52.41 25.01
N GLY A 509 -109.99 -51.33 25.05
CA GLY A 509 -111.11 -51.06 24.15
C GLY A 509 -110.79 -50.20 22.92
N PRO A 510 -111.69 -50.18 21.90
CA PRO A 510 -111.43 -49.53 20.61
C PRO A 510 -111.31 -47.99 20.68
N LEU A 511 -111.96 -47.32 21.64
CA LEU A 511 -111.77 -45.87 21.84
C LEU A 511 -110.34 -45.53 22.29
N GLU A 512 -109.71 -46.42 23.06
CA GLU A 512 -108.33 -46.27 23.50
C GLU A 512 -107.36 -46.50 22.35
N MET A 513 -107.71 -47.34 21.35
CA MET A 513 -106.92 -47.48 20.12
C MET A 513 -106.88 -46.19 19.28
N ASP A 514 -107.96 -45.40 19.23
CA ASP A 514 -107.98 -44.14 18.47
C ASP A 514 -107.31 -42.99 19.22
N ILE A 515 -107.46 -42.94 20.55
CA ILE A 515 -106.63 -42.06 21.41
C ILE A 515 -105.14 -42.39 21.19
N ASN A 516 -104.77 -43.67 21.20
CA ASN A 516 -103.39 -44.13 20.97
C ASN A 516 -102.87 -43.92 19.54
N LYS A 517 -103.70 -43.51 18.57
CA LYS A 517 -103.24 -43.04 17.24
C LYS A 517 -102.95 -41.54 17.27
N LEU A 518 -103.83 -40.76 17.90
CA LEU A 518 -103.65 -39.31 18.01
C LEU A 518 -102.49 -38.94 18.94
N THR A 519 -102.27 -39.67 20.04
CA THR A 519 -101.07 -39.48 20.87
C THR A 519 -99.80 -39.79 20.09
N LYS A 520 -99.77 -40.89 19.31
CA LYS A 520 -98.62 -41.22 18.46
C LYS A 520 -98.30 -40.15 17.42
N GLN A 521 -99.31 -39.57 16.76
CA GLN A 521 -99.09 -38.46 15.82
C GLN A 521 -98.55 -37.20 16.53
N ILE A 522 -99.00 -36.93 17.76
CA ILE A 522 -98.46 -35.84 18.59
C ILE A 522 -97.03 -36.14 19.06
N GLU A 523 -96.73 -37.39 19.42
CA GLU A 523 -95.40 -37.87 19.80
C GLU A 523 -94.42 -37.77 18.61
N GLU A 524 -94.84 -38.22 17.42
CA GLU A 524 -94.11 -38.11 16.15
C GLU A 524 -93.76 -36.65 15.86
N CYS A 525 -94.74 -35.74 15.78
CA CYS A 525 -94.48 -34.31 15.58
C CYS A 525 -93.65 -33.67 16.71
N SER A 526 -93.78 -34.12 17.97
CA SER A 526 -92.92 -33.66 19.07
C SER A 526 -91.46 -34.10 18.88
N SER A 527 -91.24 -35.30 18.31
CA SER A 527 -89.91 -35.82 17.99
C SER A 527 -89.26 -35.06 16.82
N GLU A 528 -90.06 -34.65 15.82
CA GLU A 528 -89.63 -33.76 14.74
C GLU A 528 -89.23 -32.38 15.30
N VAL A 529 -90.02 -31.78 16.18
CA VAL A 529 -89.68 -30.52 16.86
C VAL A 529 -88.39 -30.66 17.68
N VAL A 530 -88.21 -31.77 18.42
CA VAL A 530 -86.99 -32.02 19.22
C VAL A 530 -85.76 -32.27 18.35
N THR A 531 -85.89 -32.93 17.19
CA THR A 531 -84.78 -33.12 16.25
C THR A 531 -84.40 -31.81 15.53
N LEU A 532 -85.38 -30.99 15.14
CA LEU A 532 -85.15 -29.65 14.60
C LEU A 532 -84.52 -28.70 15.64
N GLN A 533 -84.95 -28.76 16.91
CA GLN A 533 -84.31 -28.01 18.00
C GLN A 533 -82.85 -28.46 18.23
N LYS A 534 -82.57 -29.77 18.19
CA LYS A 534 -81.19 -30.30 18.26
C LYS A 534 -80.34 -29.84 17.07
N TYR A 535 -80.90 -29.84 15.86
CA TYR A 535 -80.21 -29.35 14.66
C TYR A 535 -79.90 -27.84 14.78
N TRP A 536 -80.88 -27.04 15.19
CA TRP A 536 -80.68 -25.60 15.42
C TRP A 536 -79.65 -25.31 16.52
N LEU A 537 -79.68 -26.05 17.64
CA LEU A 537 -78.67 -25.93 18.70
C LEU A 537 -77.26 -26.33 18.24
N ASN A 538 -77.13 -27.27 17.30
CA ASN A 538 -75.84 -27.64 16.73
C ASN A 538 -75.34 -26.57 15.76
N GLN A 539 -76.19 -26.07 14.85
CA GLN A 539 -75.87 -24.92 14.00
C GLN A 539 -75.50 -23.67 14.81
N GLN A 540 -76.16 -23.43 15.94
CA GLN A 540 -75.81 -22.33 16.85
C GLN A 540 -74.44 -22.54 17.52
N LYS A 541 -74.09 -23.78 17.92
CA LYS A 541 -72.75 -24.10 18.46
C LYS A 541 -71.66 -23.91 17.41
N GLU A 542 -71.87 -24.40 16.19
CA GLU A 542 -70.95 -24.24 15.05
C GLU A 542 -70.73 -22.74 14.77
N LEU A 543 -71.80 -21.94 14.73
CA LEU A 543 -71.70 -20.49 14.55
C LEU A 543 -70.91 -19.82 15.69
N VAL A 544 -71.14 -20.24 16.96
CA VAL A 544 -70.37 -19.76 18.13
C VAL A 544 -68.90 -20.20 18.10
N GLN A 545 -68.58 -21.37 17.54
CA GLN A 545 -67.20 -21.83 17.33
C GLN A 545 -66.52 -20.98 16.24
N LEU A 546 -67.14 -20.86 15.06
CA LEU A 546 -66.62 -20.06 13.94
C LEU A 546 -66.44 -18.57 14.30
N THR A 547 -67.28 -18.00 15.18
CA THR A 547 -67.06 -16.63 15.68
C THR A 547 -65.85 -16.53 16.61
N LYS A 548 -65.60 -17.52 17.47
CA LYS A 548 -64.40 -17.55 18.34
C LYS A 548 -63.13 -17.75 17.53
N GLU A 549 -63.15 -18.70 16.59
CA GLU A 549 -62.04 -18.92 15.65
C GLU A 549 -61.72 -17.64 14.85
N ARG A 550 -62.74 -16.90 14.41
CA ARG A 550 -62.57 -15.58 13.78
C ARG A 550 -61.96 -14.55 14.72
N GLU A 551 -62.36 -14.50 15.99
CA GLU A 551 -61.79 -13.57 16.99
C GLU A 551 -60.32 -13.91 17.30
N GLU A 552 -59.97 -15.19 17.41
CA GLU A 552 -58.59 -15.68 17.56
C GLU A 552 -57.73 -15.39 16.31
N GLN A 553 -58.29 -15.54 15.10
CA GLN A 553 -57.65 -15.14 13.84
C GLN A 553 -57.44 -13.62 13.74
N LEU A 554 -58.38 -12.80 14.22
CA LEU A 554 -58.23 -11.34 14.29
C LEU A 554 -57.16 -10.94 15.32
N ALA A 555 -57.16 -11.54 16.50
CA ALA A 555 -56.17 -11.28 17.54
C ALA A 555 -54.74 -11.65 17.09
N SER A 556 -54.58 -12.80 16.42
CA SER A 556 -53.29 -13.23 15.86
C SER A 556 -52.87 -12.36 14.66
N LEU A 557 -53.79 -11.92 13.80
CA LEU A 557 -53.51 -10.92 12.75
C LEU A 557 -52.99 -9.60 13.35
N ASP A 558 -53.60 -9.08 14.41
CA ASP A 558 -53.13 -7.85 15.07
C ASP A 558 -51.80 -8.03 15.79
N LEU A 559 -51.50 -9.23 16.30
CA LEU A 559 -50.19 -9.58 16.85
C LEU A 559 -49.13 -9.63 15.73
N LEU A 560 -49.44 -10.21 14.58
CA LEU A 560 -48.58 -10.21 13.39
C LEU A 560 -48.36 -8.79 12.84
N LYS A 561 -49.38 -7.92 12.77
CA LYS A 561 -49.23 -6.50 12.40
C LYS A 561 -48.24 -5.79 13.34
N LYS A 562 -48.35 -6.01 14.67
CA LYS A 562 -47.42 -5.48 15.66
C LYS A 562 -46.00 -6.00 15.44
N GLN A 563 -45.82 -7.30 15.17
CA GLN A 563 -44.50 -7.86 14.83
C GLN A 563 -43.92 -7.22 13.55
N ILE A 564 -44.72 -7.06 12.49
CA ILE A 564 -44.30 -6.41 11.23
C ILE A 564 -43.81 -4.98 11.48
N THR A 565 -44.56 -4.16 12.23
CA THR A 565 -44.13 -2.78 12.54
C THR A 565 -42.85 -2.74 13.38
N VAL A 566 -42.67 -3.64 14.34
CA VAL A 566 -41.42 -3.77 15.12
C VAL A 566 -40.25 -4.19 14.21
N MET A 567 -40.47 -5.13 13.29
CA MET A 567 -39.43 -5.56 12.34
C MET A 567 -39.07 -4.47 11.33
N GLN A 568 -40.03 -3.66 10.88
CA GLN A 568 -39.75 -2.47 10.05
C GLN A 568 -39.02 -1.37 10.83
N GLN A 569 -39.34 -1.13 12.10
CA GLN A 569 -38.56 -0.21 12.94
C GLN A 569 -37.13 -0.72 13.18
N LYS A 570 -36.94 -2.02 13.40
CA LYS A 570 -35.60 -2.64 13.49
C LYS A 570 -34.85 -2.47 12.16
N LYS A 571 -35.49 -2.76 11.03
CA LYS A 571 -34.92 -2.58 9.70
C LYS A 571 -34.40 -1.15 9.50
N VAL A 572 -35.23 -0.14 9.76
CA VAL A 572 -34.84 1.29 9.61
C VAL A 572 -33.69 1.67 10.53
N ARG A 573 -33.59 1.12 11.75
CA ARG A 573 -32.42 1.32 12.63
C ARG A 573 -31.16 0.73 12.01
N THR A 574 -31.20 -0.54 11.59
CA THR A 574 -30.05 -1.19 10.94
C THR A 574 -29.66 -0.54 9.60
N GLU A 575 -30.61 -0.03 8.83
CA GLU A 575 -30.32 0.75 7.61
C GLU A 575 -29.67 2.10 7.94
N ASN A 576 -30.07 2.75 9.03
CA ASN A 576 -29.43 3.99 9.50
C ASN A 576 -28.02 3.74 10.06
N GLU A 577 -27.81 2.63 10.78
CA GLU A 577 -26.49 2.17 11.25
C GLU A 577 -25.55 1.89 10.06
N ILE A 578 -26.00 1.12 9.07
CA ILE A 578 -25.26 0.88 7.82
C ILE A 578 -24.99 2.19 7.05
N ASN A 579 -25.95 3.11 7.00
CA ASN A 579 -25.79 4.43 6.39
C ASN A 579 -24.88 5.37 7.20
N GLN A 580 -24.51 5.02 8.44
CA GLN A 580 -23.52 5.74 9.24
C GLN A 580 -22.12 5.13 9.04
N GLU A 581 -22.00 3.81 9.20
CA GLU A 581 -20.79 3.03 8.90
C GLU A 581 -20.25 3.32 7.48
N THR A 582 -21.13 3.38 6.47
CA THR A 582 -20.73 3.69 5.08
C THR A 582 -20.44 5.18 4.81
N LYS A 583 -20.64 6.08 5.77
CA LYS A 583 -20.05 7.44 5.74
C LYS A 583 -18.67 7.41 6.39
N GLU A 584 -18.57 6.81 7.57
CA GLU A 584 -17.32 6.70 8.33
C GLU A 584 -16.24 5.96 7.53
N GLN A 585 -16.60 4.88 6.82
CA GLN A 585 -15.73 4.23 5.82
C GLN A 585 -15.26 5.20 4.72
N LYS A 586 -16.13 6.08 4.20
CA LYS A 586 -15.77 7.07 3.18
C LYS A 586 -14.93 8.22 3.75
N ASP A 587 -15.07 8.55 5.03
CA ASP A 587 -14.22 9.52 5.74
C ASP A 587 -12.82 8.91 6.00
N ILE A 588 -12.77 7.67 6.49
CA ILE A 588 -11.54 6.87 6.66
C ILE A 588 -10.82 6.68 5.31
N GLU A 589 -11.54 6.35 4.22
CA GLU A 589 -10.96 6.30 2.87
C GLU A 589 -10.38 7.65 2.44
N ARG A 590 -11.06 8.77 2.72
CA ARG A 590 -10.53 10.11 2.42
C ARG A 590 -9.29 10.43 3.25
N HIS A 591 -9.24 10.03 4.52
CA HIS A 591 -8.04 10.14 5.35
C HIS A 591 -6.90 9.23 4.86
N MET A 592 -7.16 7.96 4.50
CA MET A 592 -6.16 7.06 3.90
C MET A 592 -5.62 7.61 2.59
N ARG A 593 -6.46 8.20 1.73
CA ARG A 593 -6.03 8.87 0.50
C ARG A 593 -5.18 10.11 0.79
N SER A 594 -5.50 10.90 1.84
CA SER A 594 -4.62 12.00 2.28
C SER A 594 -3.28 11.48 2.75
N MET A 595 -3.25 10.52 3.68
CA MET A 595 -2.02 9.91 4.19
C MET A 595 -1.18 9.27 3.07
N SER A 596 -1.81 8.65 2.06
CA SER A 596 -1.13 8.15 0.87
C SER A 596 -0.51 9.28 0.04
N ASN A 597 -1.26 10.38 -0.20
CA ASN A 597 -0.73 11.57 -0.85
C ASN A 597 0.42 12.21 -0.06
N ASP A 598 0.36 12.20 1.27
CA ASP A 598 1.39 12.76 2.15
C ASP A 598 2.64 11.84 2.22
N LEU A 599 2.47 10.52 2.17
CA LEU A 599 3.55 9.56 1.93
C LEU A 599 4.19 9.72 0.54
N ILE A 600 3.39 10.00 -0.50
CA ILE A 600 3.91 10.31 -1.85
C ILE A 600 4.70 11.63 -1.83
N LYS A 601 4.21 12.68 -1.15
CA LYS A 601 4.97 13.94 -0.95
C LYS A 601 6.28 13.68 -0.20
N LEU A 602 6.24 12.90 0.88
CA LEU A 602 7.44 12.52 1.64
C LEU A 602 8.43 11.73 0.77
N ASN A 603 7.98 10.75 0.00
CA ASN A 603 8.84 10.00 -0.93
C ASN A 603 9.42 10.90 -2.03
N VAL A 604 8.68 11.87 -2.54
CA VAL A 604 9.20 12.89 -3.48
C VAL A 604 10.24 13.80 -2.81
N LEU A 605 10.04 14.19 -1.54
CA LEU A 605 11.01 14.98 -0.78
C LEU A 605 12.26 14.17 -0.41
N ILE A 606 12.11 12.91 -0.04
CA ILE A 606 13.21 11.96 0.20
C ILE A 606 14.01 11.75 -1.08
N ASN A 607 13.36 11.52 -2.22
CA ASN A 607 14.04 11.38 -3.51
C ASN A 607 14.75 12.67 -3.93
N LYS A 608 14.15 13.85 -3.70
CA LYS A 608 14.83 15.14 -3.91
C LYS A 608 16.04 15.29 -3.00
N ASN A 609 15.91 14.98 -1.72
CA ASN A 609 17.01 15.08 -0.74
C ASN A 609 18.14 14.07 -1.04
N ASN A 610 17.80 12.86 -1.47
CA ASN A 610 18.75 11.84 -1.92
C ASN A 610 19.45 12.25 -3.22
N ASN A 611 18.77 12.96 -4.13
CA ASN A 611 19.40 13.51 -5.33
C ASN A 611 20.34 14.66 -4.97
N SER A 612 19.92 15.63 -4.15
CA SER A 612 20.81 16.69 -3.69
C SER A 612 21.98 16.17 -2.84
N PHE A 613 21.77 15.08 -2.07
CA PHE A 613 22.86 14.39 -1.36
C PHE A 613 23.86 13.76 -2.34
N LYS A 614 23.38 13.10 -3.41
CA LYS A 614 24.24 12.56 -4.47
C LYS A 614 24.95 13.67 -5.25
N GLU A 615 24.28 14.77 -5.56
CA GLU A 615 24.87 15.95 -6.21
C GLU A 615 25.96 16.57 -5.34
N LEU A 616 25.74 16.71 -4.02
CA LEU A 616 26.76 17.14 -3.05
C LEU A 616 27.88 16.10 -2.90
N GLN A 617 27.59 14.81 -2.94
CA GLN A 617 28.60 13.75 -2.88
C GLN A 617 29.49 13.74 -4.14
N TYR A 618 28.89 13.88 -5.33
CA TYR A 618 29.64 14.03 -6.57
C TYR A 618 30.41 15.36 -6.60
N GLY A 619 29.83 16.46 -6.11
CA GLY A 619 30.52 17.73 -5.93
C GLY A 619 31.74 17.61 -5.01
N ASN A 620 31.58 16.97 -3.85
CA ASN A 620 32.68 16.67 -2.93
C ASN A 620 33.75 15.82 -3.63
N ILE A 621 33.39 14.73 -4.30
CA ILE A 621 34.34 13.87 -5.05
C ILE A 621 35.07 14.66 -6.15
N ILE A 622 34.38 15.57 -6.85
CA ILE A 622 35.01 16.43 -7.87
C ILE A 622 36.01 17.39 -7.21
N THR A 623 35.61 18.10 -6.15
CA THR A 623 36.51 19.00 -5.42
C THR A 623 37.67 18.28 -4.74
N GLU A 624 37.46 17.07 -4.23
CA GLU A 624 38.52 16.20 -3.67
C GLU A 624 39.51 15.79 -4.77
N ASN A 625 39.02 15.41 -5.96
CA ASN A 625 39.88 15.15 -7.12
C ASN A 625 40.62 16.42 -7.59
N GLU A 626 40.01 17.60 -7.50
CA GLU A 626 40.66 18.88 -7.80
C GLU A 626 41.72 19.24 -6.75
N PHE A 627 41.45 19.03 -5.47
CA PHE A 627 42.44 19.17 -4.41
C PHE A 627 43.60 18.20 -4.60
N ILE A 628 43.34 16.91 -4.88
CA ILE A 628 44.37 15.90 -5.18
C ILE A 628 45.18 16.29 -6.44
N ARG A 629 44.57 16.86 -7.47
CA ARG A 629 45.29 17.40 -8.64
C ARG A 629 46.16 18.59 -8.28
N SER A 630 45.66 19.54 -7.49
CA SER A 630 46.44 20.71 -7.05
C SER A 630 47.59 20.32 -6.11
N LEU A 631 47.37 19.31 -5.27
CA LEU A 631 48.38 18.76 -4.36
C LEU A 631 49.47 18.07 -5.18
N LYS A 632 49.11 17.24 -6.17
CA LYS A 632 50.08 16.63 -7.10
C LYS A 632 50.81 17.64 -7.99
N ALA A 633 50.18 18.76 -8.34
CA ALA A 633 50.86 19.86 -9.02
C ALA A 633 51.90 20.52 -8.10
N ALA A 634 51.52 20.86 -6.87
CA ALA A 634 52.43 21.43 -5.86
C ALA A 634 53.54 20.45 -5.45
N GLU A 635 53.28 19.14 -5.39
CA GLU A 635 54.29 18.09 -5.20
C GLU A 635 55.29 18.09 -6.36
N LYS A 636 54.81 18.15 -7.62
CA LYS A 636 55.67 18.22 -8.81
C LYS A 636 56.49 19.50 -8.84
N GLU A 637 55.90 20.65 -8.55
CA GLU A 637 56.60 21.93 -8.41
C GLU A 637 57.66 21.88 -7.30
N SER A 638 57.34 21.27 -6.15
CA SER A 638 58.29 21.06 -5.05
C SER A 638 59.43 20.12 -5.43
N VAL A 639 59.17 19.04 -6.19
CA VAL A 639 60.21 18.14 -6.70
C VAL A 639 61.10 18.87 -7.70
N GLU A 640 60.54 19.60 -8.66
CA GLU A 640 61.34 20.40 -9.60
C GLU A 640 62.18 21.48 -8.90
N MET A 641 61.66 22.11 -7.84
CA MET A 641 62.42 23.06 -7.03
C MET A 641 63.52 22.37 -6.21
N GLN A 642 63.30 21.14 -5.74
CA GLN A 642 64.32 20.33 -5.08
C GLN A 642 65.40 19.85 -6.07
N GLU A 643 65.02 19.49 -7.30
CA GLU A 643 65.95 19.18 -8.39
C GLU A 643 66.80 20.39 -8.76
N ARG A 644 66.19 21.57 -8.98
CA ARG A 644 66.90 22.85 -9.17
C ARG A 644 67.84 23.16 -7.99
N HIS A 645 67.42 22.89 -6.75
CA HIS A 645 68.27 23.06 -5.58
C HIS A 645 69.46 22.11 -5.59
N SER A 646 69.27 20.83 -5.93
CA SER A 646 70.35 19.86 -6.06
C SER A 646 71.37 20.25 -7.14
N GLN A 647 70.89 20.69 -8.31
CA GLN A 647 71.73 21.22 -9.40
C GLN A 647 72.57 22.42 -8.93
N LEU A 648 71.95 23.39 -8.24
CA LEU A 648 72.65 24.54 -7.65
C LEU A 648 73.65 24.14 -6.55
N THR A 649 73.38 23.08 -5.77
CA THR A 649 74.37 22.57 -4.80
C THR A 649 75.54 21.86 -5.49
N GLU A 650 75.30 21.06 -6.54
CA GLU A 650 76.37 20.45 -7.33
C GLU A 650 77.22 21.51 -8.04
N GLU A 651 76.59 22.55 -8.61
CA GLU A 651 77.29 23.68 -9.22
C GLU A 651 78.12 24.45 -8.19
N LYS A 652 77.57 24.70 -7.00
CA LYS A 652 78.31 25.29 -5.88
C LYS A 652 79.50 24.43 -5.47
N GLU A 653 79.36 23.11 -5.39
CA GLU A 653 80.46 22.19 -5.06
C GLU A 653 81.51 22.13 -6.17
N ARG A 654 81.10 22.09 -7.44
CA ARG A 654 82.00 22.22 -8.61
C ARG A 654 82.80 23.53 -8.56
N LEU A 655 82.13 24.65 -8.27
CA LEU A 655 82.76 25.96 -8.14
C LEU A 655 83.72 26.02 -6.94
N LEU A 656 83.32 25.50 -5.76
CA LEU A 656 84.18 25.41 -4.59
C LEU A 656 85.43 24.56 -4.85
N ASN A 657 85.29 23.41 -5.53
CA ASN A 657 86.43 22.58 -5.94
C ASN A 657 87.35 23.34 -6.91
N SER A 658 86.79 24.04 -7.92
CA SER A 658 87.59 24.86 -8.84
C SER A 658 88.31 26.03 -8.16
N LEU A 659 87.72 26.58 -7.09
CA LEU A 659 88.30 27.63 -6.27
C LEU A 659 89.45 27.08 -5.41
N LEU A 660 89.25 25.93 -4.76
CA LEU A 660 90.31 25.22 -4.02
C LEU A 660 91.48 24.85 -4.96
N GLU A 661 91.20 24.37 -6.17
CA GLU A 661 92.23 24.12 -7.19
C GLU A 661 92.97 25.40 -7.58
N ALA A 662 92.27 26.53 -7.77
CA ALA A 662 92.88 27.82 -8.04
C ALA A 662 93.77 28.32 -6.89
N GLU A 663 93.32 28.18 -5.64
CA GLU A 663 94.13 28.46 -4.44
C GLU A 663 95.38 27.58 -4.38
N HIS A 664 95.27 26.29 -4.69
CA HIS A 664 96.42 25.38 -4.78
C HIS A 664 97.41 25.82 -5.88
N GLN A 665 96.93 26.26 -7.04
CA GLN A 665 97.79 26.81 -8.09
C GLN A 665 98.47 28.12 -7.65
N ILE A 666 97.76 29.02 -6.96
CA ILE A 666 98.33 30.27 -6.41
C ILE A 666 99.48 29.92 -5.44
N MET A 667 99.25 29.03 -4.47
CA MET A 667 100.27 28.58 -3.51
C MET A 667 101.49 27.95 -4.20
N LEU A 668 101.30 27.19 -5.28
CA LEU A 668 102.39 26.62 -6.08
C LEU A 668 103.19 27.70 -6.83
N TRP A 669 102.53 28.74 -7.33
CA TRP A 669 103.19 29.88 -7.99
C TRP A 669 103.92 30.79 -7.00
N GLU A 670 103.34 31.07 -5.83
CA GLU A 670 104.02 31.82 -4.76
C GLU A 670 105.30 31.11 -4.31
N ARG A 671 105.26 29.79 -4.13
CA ARG A 671 106.45 29.01 -3.75
C ARG A 671 107.52 29.01 -4.84
N LYS A 672 107.15 28.99 -6.13
CA LYS A 672 108.09 29.21 -7.24
C LYS A 672 108.70 30.62 -7.22
N ILE A 673 107.90 31.63 -6.88
CA ILE A 673 108.35 33.03 -6.78
C ILE A 673 109.31 33.21 -5.59
N GLN A 674 109.07 32.55 -4.46
CA GLN A 674 109.98 32.52 -3.31
C GLN A 674 111.33 31.88 -3.69
N LEU A 675 111.32 30.65 -4.21
CA LEU A 675 112.54 29.95 -4.63
C LEU A 675 113.35 30.75 -5.69
N THR A 676 112.69 31.41 -6.64
CA THR A 676 113.39 32.23 -7.65
C THR A 676 113.88 33.58 -7.12
N ARG A 677 113.32 34.11 -6.02
CA ARG A 677 113.89 35.26 -5.28
C ARG A 677 115.13 34.83 -4.49
N GLU A 678 115.06 33.70 -3.79
CA GLU A 678 116.18 33.11 -3.04
C GLU A 678 117.38 32.78 -3.94
N MET A 679 117.13 32.15 -5.10
CA MET A 679 118.18 31.87 -6.08
C MET A 679 118.83 33.14 -6.65
N ARG A 680 118.10 34.25 -6.82
CA ARG A 680 118.71 35.53 -7.22
C ARG A 680 119.54 36.15 -6.10
N ALA A 681 119.02 36.16 -4.87
CA ALA A 681 119.75 36.69 -3.70
C ALA A 681 121.09 35.96 -3.47
N ALA A 682 121.16 34.65 -3.76
CA ALA A 682 122.41 33.89 -3.72
C ALA A 682 123.39 34.27 -4.85
N VAL A 683 122.89 34.62 -6.05
CA VAL A 683 123.71 34.93 -7.24
C VAL A 683 124.19 36.39 -7.29
N ASP A 684 123.40 37.34 -6.77
CA ASP A 684 123.71 38.78 -6.82
C ASP A 684 124.64 39.27 -5.68
N SER A 685 125.23 38.36 -4.91
CA SER A 685 126.13 38.69 -3.79
C SER A 685 127.53 39.09 -4.27
N GLN A 686 127.87 40.38 -4.16
CA GLN A 686 129.11 40.95 -4.71
C GLN A 686 130.36 40.63 -3.85
N MET A 687 130.97 39.46 -4.04
CA MET A 687 132.21 39.06 -3.39
C MET A 687 133.21 38.49 -4.41
N GLY A 688 134.11 39.32 -4.98
CA GLY A 688 135.21 38.81 -5.82
C GLY A 688 135.78 39.67 -6.97
N GLN A 689 135.36 40.93 -7.18
CA GLN A 689 135.83 41.72 -8.34
C GLN A 689 137.08 42.59 -8.11
N GLY A 690 137.51 42.82 -6.86
CA GLY A 690 138.59 43.79 -6.56
C GLY A 690 140.02 43.34 -6.92
N GLU A 691 140.36 42.09 -6.62
CA GLU A 691 141.77 41.63 -6.60
C GLU A 691 142.40 41.49 -7.99
N ILE A 692 141.57 41.26 -9.02
CA ILE A 692 141.99 40.99 -10.40
C ILE A 692 142.58 42.24 -11.10
N GLN A 693 142.26 43.45 -10.63
CA GLN A 693 142.73 44.70 -11.26
C GLN A 693 144.05 45.23 -10.68
N ALA A 694 144.34 44.96 -9.40
CA ALA A 694 145.58 45.38 -8.75
C ALA A 694 146.81 44.70 -9.36
N MET A 695 146.77 43.36 -9.52
CA MET A 695 147.90 42.56 -10.02
C MET A 695 148.36 42.92 -11.45
N ARG A 696 147.56 43.65 -12.24
CA ARG A 696 147.92 44.01 -13.63
C ARG A 696 148.82 45.24 -13.75
N HIS A 697 148.88 46.11 -12.74
CA HIS A 697 149.62 47.37 -12.83
C HIS A 697 151.09 47.24 -12.40
N GLU A 698 151.39 46.36 -11.44
CA GLU A 698 152.76 46.20 -10.91
C GLU A 698 153.71 45.52 -11.91
N ILE A 699 153.21 44.55 -12.68
CA ILE A 699 153.98 43.73 -13.63
C ILE A 699 154.69 44.59 -14.69
N HIS A 700 154.09 45.71 -15.11
CA HIS A 700 154.67 46.54 -16.17
C HIS A 700 155.82 47.45 -15.67
N ARG A 701 155.88 47.78 -14.37
CA ARG A 701 156.93 48.65 -13.81
C ARG A 701 158.27 47.96 -13.63
N MET A 702 158.30 46.66 -13.29
CA MET A 702 159.56 45.93 -13.08
C MET A 702 160.32 45.59 -14.36
N GLN A 703 159.63 45.41 -15.49
CA GLN A 703 160.22 44.94 -16.74
C GLN A 703 161.29 45.89 -17.34
N VAL A 704 161.22 47.19 -17.06
CA VAL A 704 162.11 48.19 -17.69
C VAL A 704 163.44 48.35 -16.96
N ARG A 705 163.49 48.23 -15.62
CA ARG A 705 164.73 48.43 -14.83
C ARG A 705 165.66 47.22 -14.80
N TYR A 706 165.13 46.02 -15.04
CA TYR A 706 165.90 44.78 -15.11
C TYR A 706 166.88 44.74 -16.30
N GLY A 707 166.55 45.36 -17.43
CA GLY A 707 167.28 45.20 -18.70
C GLY A 707 168.68 45.85 -18.81
N GLN A 708 169.16 46.58 -17.79
CA GLN A 708 170.39 47.37 -17.86
C GLN A 708 171.51 46.90 -16.90
N LEU A 709 171.20 46.57 -15.64
CA LEU A 709 172.22 46.15 -14.67
C LEU A 709 172.72 44.70 -14.85
N MET A 710 171.92 43.85 -15.50
CA MET A 710 172.23 42.45 -15.83
C MET A 710 173.37 42.29 -16.87
N LYS A 711 173.82 43.37 -17.52
CA LYS A 711 174.66 43.26 -18.73
C LYS A 711 176.18 43.21 -18.54
N GLN A 712 176.70 43.46 -17.34
CA GLN A 712 178.16 43.55 -17.12
C GLN A 712 178.68 42.74 -15.93
N GLN A 713 178.17 42.94 -14.71
CA GLN A 713 178.75 42.30 -13.52
C GLN A 713 178.29 40.84 -13.31
N GLU A 714 177.15 40.48 -13.89
CA GLU A 714 176.70 39.08 -13.93
C GLU A 714 177.64 38.17 -14.71
N LYS A 715 178.27 38.65 -15.79
CA LYS A 715 178.94 37.85 -16.82
C LYS A 715 180.18 37.05 -16.37
N MET A 716 180.55 37.14 -15.10
CA MET A 716 181.66 36.41 -14.47
C MET A 716 181.28 35.82 -13.09
N ILE A 717 180.15 36.25 -12.51
CA ILE A 717 179.63 35.71 -11.25
C ILE A 717 178.54 34.65 -11.52
N GLN A 718 177.78 34.80 -12.62
CA GLN A 718 176.82 33.81 -13.10
C GLN A 718 177.45 32.43 -13.27
N ASP A 719 178.62 32.28 -13.89
CA ASP A 719 179.17 30.93 -14.15
C ASP A 719 179.50 30.15 -12.87
N MET A 720 179.94 30.83 -11.81
CA MET A 720 180.16 30.23 -10.48
C MET A 720 178.84 30.00 -9.72
N GLU A 721 177.94 30.98 -9.64
CA GLU A 721 176.66 30.84 -8.93
C GLU A 721 175.67 29.90 -9.66
N ALA A 722 175.84 29.72 -10.98
CA ALA A 722 175.13 28.73 -11.80
C ALA A 722 175.48 27.28 -11.43
N SER A 723 176.58 27.01 -10.73
CA SER A 723 176.91 25.64 -10.27
C SER A 723 176.02 25.20 -9.10
N VAL A 724 175.78 26.09 -8.13
CA VAL A 724 174.94 25.84 -6.95
C VAL A 724 173.46 25.85 -7.35
N SER A 725 173.03 26.87 -8.08
CA SER A 725 171.64 26.97 -8.58
C SER A 725 171.30 25.86 -9.59
N ARG A 726 172.25 25.26 -10.31
CA ARG A 726 172.01 24.02 -11.08
C ARG A 726 171.53 22.85 -10.18
N ARG A 727 171.98 22.76 -8.91
CA ARG A 727 171.47 21.76 -7.95
C ARG A 727 170.06 22.08 -7.46
N GLU A 728 169.78 23.34 -7.13
CA GLU A 728 168.43 23.79 -6.73
C GLU A 728 167.41 23.61 -7.87
N VAL A 729 167.81 23.91 -9.11
CA VAL A 729 167.00 23.71 -10.33
C VAL A 729 166.76 22.23 -10.62
N ILE A 730 167.68 21.32 -10.31
CA ILE A 730 167.41 19.87 -10.44
C ILE A 730 166.32 19.42 -9.46
N SER A 731 166.36 19.87 -8.20
CA SER A 731 165.34 19.53 -7.20
C SER A 731 163.96 20.04 -7.60
N THR A 732 163.85 21.32 -7.97
CA THR A 732 162.57 21.95 -8.35
C THR A 732 162.03 21.46 -9.70
N ARG A 733 162.90 21.04 -10.63
CA ARG A 733 162.49 20.44 -11.91
C ARG A 733 161.90 19.04 -11.76
N GLY A 734 162.26 18.30 -10.71
CA GLY A 734 161.67 17.00 -10.40
C GLY A 734 160.19 17.06 -10.02
N GLU A 735 159.79 18.08 -9.25
CA GLU A 735 158.39 18.29 -8.82
C GLU A 735 157.49 18.75 -9.98
N ALA A 736 158.03 19.59 -10.88
CA ALA A 736 157.27 20.24 -11.95
C ALA A 736 156.86 19.35 -13.14
N GLN A 737 157.36 18.11 -13.23
CA GLN A 737 157.30 17.33 -14.48
C GLN A 737 156.07 16.40 -14.64
N ASN A 738 155.14 16.38 -13.66
CA ASN A 738 154.04 15.38 -13.60
C ASN A 738 152.70 15.77 -14.25
N LYS A 739 152.51 17.02 -14.74
CA LYS A 739 151.25 17.53 -15.34
C LYS A 739 151.63 18.63 -16.36
N THR A 740 151.22 18.68 -17.65
CA THR A 740 150.12 18.02 -18.41
C THR A 740 150.42 17.90 -19.92
N ASP A 741 149.74 16.99 -20.64
CA ASP A 741 149.66 16.91 -22.13
C ASP A 741 148.41 16.07 -22.54
N LYS A 742 147.65 16.21 -23.65
CA LYS A 742 147.47 17.21 -24.74
C LYS A 742 145.93 17.31 -25.00
N LYS A 743 145.24 17.49 -26.16
CA LYS A 743 145.42 17.57 -27.64
C LYS A 743 144.47 18.69 -28.20
N ARG A 744 144.07 18.67 -29.49
CA ARG A 744 143.03 19.52 -30.15
C ARG A 744 142.32 18.74 -31.30
N ILE A 745 141.21 19.27 -31.84
CA ILE A 745 140.39 18.70 -32.96
C ILE A 745 140.18 19.74 -34.10
N THR A 746 139.68 19.32 -35.27
CA THR A 746 139.88 19.94 -36.61
C THR A 746 138.58 20.40 -37.34
N LYS A 747 138.71 20.90 -38.59
CA LYS A 747 137.69 21.68 -39.33
C LYS A 747 136.40 20.95 -39.79
N SER A 748 136.27 19.63 -39.66
CA SER A 748 135.09 18.86 -40.10
C SER A 748 133.79 19.31 -39.43
N ASP A 749 133.88 19.61 -38.14
CA ASP A 749 132.75 19.64 -37.21
C ASP A 749 131.82 20.84 -37.44
N PHE A 750 132.30 21.87 -38.15
CA PHE A 750 131.48 23.01 -38.56
C PHE A 750 130.50 22.68 -39.68
N HIS A 751 130.75 21.66 -40.52
CA HIS A 751 129.86 21.35 -41.64
C HIS A 751 128.68 20.45 -41.25
N SER A 752 128.87 19.47 -40.35
CA SER A 752 127.74 18.67 -39.81
C SER A 752 126.80 19.57 -39.00
N LYS A 753 127.34 20.35 -38.05
CA LYS A 753 126.54 21.28 -37.24
C LYS A 753 125.78 22.32 -38.09
N LYS A 754 126.36 22.78 -39.21
CA LYS A 754 125.67 23.67 -40.15
C LYS A 754 124.55 22.98 -40.94
N GLN A 755 124.63 21.67 -41.20
CA GLN A 755 123.53 20.90 -41.79
C GLN A 755 122.46 20.50 -40.75
N GLU A 756 122.85 20.11 -39.54
CA GLU A 756 121.94 19.80 -38.44
C GLU A 756 121.11 21.02 -38.03
N LEU A 757 121.73 22.19 -37.88
CA LEU A 757 121.02 23.45 -37.63
C LEU A 757 120.06 23.79 -38.80
N ARG A 758 120.45 23.51 -40.05
CA ARG A 758 119.56 23.70 -41.22
C ARG A 758 118.40 22.71 -41.29
N LYS A 759 118.54 21.49 -40.75
CA LYS A 759 117.41 20.57 -40.56
C LYS A 759 116.49 21.07 -39.45
N LYS A 760 117.04 21.34 -38.26
CA LYS A 760 116.27 21.82 -37.10
C LYS A 760 115.52 23.12 -37.40
N ILE A 761 116.11 24.08 -38.12
CA ILE A 761 115.42 25.30 -38.55
C ILE A 761 114.23 24.99 -39.48
N ARG A 762 114.34 24.03 -40.40
CA ARG A 762 113.24 23.62 -41.29
C ARG A 762 112.14 22.86 -40.56
N GLU A 763 112.51 22.02 -39.59
CA GLU A 763 111.60 21.31 -38.71
C GLU A 763 110.83 22.31 -37.83
N THR A 764 111.51 23.28 -37.20
CA THR A 764 110.83 24.37 -36.48
C THR A 764 109.97 25.23 -37.39
N GLN A 765 110.39 25.51 -38.64
CA GLN A 765 109.61 26.30 -39.60
C GLN A 765 108.33 25.58 -40.03
N LYS A 766 108.39 24.26 -40.29
CA LYS A 766 107.18 23.46 -40.50
C LYS A 766 106.28 23.48 -39.27
N ASN A 767 106.82 23.19 -38.10
CA ASN A 767 106.04 23.17 -36.86
C ASN A 767 105.38 24.54 -36.60
N THR A 768 106.04 25.67 -36.87
CA THR A 768 105.39 26.99 -36.80
C THR A 768 104.33 27.23 -37.87
N GLN A 769 104.51 26.70 -39.09
CA GLN A 769 103.49 26.80 -40.14
C GLN A 769 102.25 25.96 -39.81
N ASP A 770 102.43 24.78 -39.24
CA ASP A 770 101.34 23.89 -38.85
C ASP A 770 100.66 24.39 -37.56
N CYS A 771 101.41 24.95 -36.59
CA CYS A 771 100.83 25.70 -35.47
C CYS A 771 100.01 26.90 -35.96
N ASN A 772 100.52 27.69 -36.92
CA ASN A 772 99.79 28.85 -37.45
C ASN A 772 98.50 28.44 -38.20
N LYS A 773 98.44 27.26 -38.83
CA LYS A 773 97.18 26.71 -39.37
C LYS A 773 96.21 26.39 -38.24
N THR A 774 96.65 25.66 -37.22
CA THR A 774 95.78 25.34 -36.07
C THR A 774 95.33 26.60 -35.32
N ILE A 775 96.12 27.68 -35.31
CA ILE A 775 95.71 28.99 -34.76
C ILE A 775 94.62 29.61 -35.63
N LEU A 776 94.76 29.65 -36.96
CA LEU A 776 93.72 30.16 -37.87
C LEU A 776 92.43 29.32 -37.84
N GLU A 777 92.54 28.01 -37.65
CA GLU A 777 91.42 27.08 -37.45
C GLU A 777 90.73 27.34 -36.09
N LEU A 778 91.50 27.61 -35.02
CA LEU A 778 90.98 28.01 -33.72
C LEU A 778 90.36 29.41 -33.73
N GLU A 779 90.94 30.37 -34.44
CA GLU A 779 90.40 31.73 -34.60
C GLU A 779 89.10 31.73 -35.41
N SER A 780 88.99 30.92 -36.46
CA SER A 780 87.76 30.80 -37.26
C SER A 780 86.64 30.01 -36.54
N THR A 781 86.99 29.00 -35.74
CA THR A 781 86.03 28.33 -34.85
C THR A 781 85.62 29.23 -33.68
N GLN A 782 86.54 30.00 -33.08
CA GLN A 782 86.20 31.02 -32.09
C GLN A 782 85.29 32.11 -32.68
N ALA A 783 85.56 32.59 -33.90
CA ALA A 783 84.73 33.58 -34.56
C ALA A 783 83.29 33.07 -34.81
N SER A 784 83.15 31.86 -35.35
CA SER A 784 81.83 31.25 -35.60
C SER A 784 81.07 30.89 -34.32
N LEU A 785 81.76 30.46 -33.27
CA LEU A 785 81.18 30.30 -31.93
C LEU A 785 80.77 31.65 -31.30
N SER A 786 81.54 32.72 -31.50
CA SER A 786 81.17 34.05 -31.01
C SER A 786 79.95 34.64 -31.75
N ALA A 787 79.82 34.37 -33.06
CA ALA A 787 78.67 34.78 -33.86
C ALA A 787 77.40 34.06 -33.38
N THR A 788 77.44 32.72 -33.31
CA THR A 788 76.30 31.91 -32.84
C THR A 788 75.95 32.17 -31.37
N PHE A 789 76.92 32.47 -30.52
CA PHE A 789 76.67 32.95 -29.16
C PHE A 789 75.93 34.30 -29.17
N SER A 790 76.34 35.25 -30.01
CA SER A 790 75.67 36.56 -30.13
C SER A 790 74.24 36.46 -30.68
N GLU A 791 73.98 35.51 -31.58
CA GLU A 791 72.63 35.20 -32.07
C GLU A 791 71.76 34.62 -30.95
N LYS A 792 72.28 33.65 -30.19
CA LYS A 792 71.55 33.07 -29.05
C LYS A 792 71.35 34.04 -27.89
N GLN A 793 72.27 34.99 -27.69
CA GLN A 793 72.09 36.09 -26.75
C GLN A 793 70.99 37.07 -27.21
N GLN A 794 70.86 37.34 -28.51
CA GLN A 794 69.76 38.14 -29.06
C GLN A 794 68.41 37.41 -29.01
N GLU A 795 68.37 36.09 -29.24
CA GLU A 795 67.17 35.27 -29.03
C GLU A 795 66.73 35.29 -27.56
N LEU A 796 67.66 35.11 -26.61
CA LEU A 796 67.37 35.20 -25.17
C LEU A 796 66.81 36.57 -24.77
N LEU A 797 67.39 37.67 -25.25
CA LEU A 797 66.90 39.01 -24.95
C LEU A 797 65.49 39.29 -25.52
N ARG A 798 65.13 38.66 -26.65
CA ARG A 798 63.75 38.71 -27.19
C ARG A 798 62.78 37.89 -26.33
N LEU A 799 63.14 36.65 -26.01
CA LEU A 799 62.31 35.78 -25.17
C LEU A 799 62.13 36.34 -23.75
N GLN A 800 63.13 37.04 -23.20
CA GLN A 800 63.00 37.78 -21.95
C GLN A 800 62.02 38.96 -22.08
N ALA A 801 62.12 39.77 -23.14
CA ALA A 801 61.17 40.87 -23.37
C ALA A 801 59.73 40.37 -23.62
N GLU A 802 59.57 39.20 -24.25
CA GLU A 802 58.27 38.53 -24.42
C GLU A 802 57.72 37.98 -23.08
N SER A 803 58.58 37.41 -22.22
CA SER A 803 58.21 36.99 -20.86
C SER A 803 57.80 38.17 -19.99
N ASP A 804 58.65 39.22 -19.89
CA ASP A 804 58.35 40.45 -19.14
C ASP A 804 57.03 41.09 -19.60
N GLY A 805 56.74 41.00 -20.90
CA GLY A 805 55.46 41.41 -21.49
C GLY A 805 54.28 40.59 -20.96
N LEU A 806 54.34 39.26 -21.09
CA LEU A 806 53.29 38.34 -20.61
C LEU A 806 53.08 38.41 -19.10
N ASP A 807 54.15 38.57 -18.31
CA ASP A 807 54.09 38.76 -16.87
C ASP A 807 53.38 40.08 -16.52
N SER A 808 53.63 41.17 -17.26
CA SER A 808 52.92 42.44 -17.08
C SER A 808 51.43 42.35 -17.45
N GLU A 809 51.07 41.58 -18.48
CA GLU A 809 49.67 41.29 -18.82
C GLU A 809 48.99 40.43 -17.75
N ALA A 810 49.71 39.44 -17.19
CA ALA A 810 49.22 38.60 -16.11
C ALA A 810 48.99 39.39 -14.81
N GLU A 811 49.89 40.30 -14.44
CA GLU A 811 49.70 41.21 -13.30
C GLU A 811 48.47 42.11 -13.50
N HIS A 812 48.33 42.74 -14.67
CA HIS A 812 47.17 43.58 -15.01
C HIS A 812 45.85 42.79 -14.97
N LEU A 813 45.82 41.56 -15.51
CA LEU A 813 44.66 40.67 -15.43
C LEU A 813 44.34 40.24 -14.00
N GLN A 814 45.36 39.99 -13.15
CA GLN A 814 45.15 39.73 -11.72
C GLN A 814 44.58 40.94 -10.99
N GLN A 815 45.10 42.15 -11.23
CA GLN A 815 44.59 43.40 -10.65
C GLN A 815 43.13 43.63 -11.06
N ARG A 816 42.80 43.47 -12.35
CA ARG A 816 41.42 43.56 -12.86
C ARG A 816 40.49 42.49 -12.27
N LYS A 817 40.97 41.27 -12.07
CA LYS A 817 40.22 40.20 -11.36
C LYS A 817 39.94 40.58 -9.89
N ARG A 818 40.92 41.18 -9.19
CA ARG A 818 40.75 41.70 -7.82
C ARG A 818 39.74 42.85 -7.79
N TRP A 819 39.77 43.78 -8.73
CA TRP A 819 38.79 44.86 -8.82
C TRP A 819 37.36 44.35 -9.05
N ASN A 820 37.16 43.47 -10.03
CA ASN A 820 35.85 42.87 -10.30
C ASN A 820 35.28 42.14 -9.07
N LEU A 821 36.14 41.47 -8.28
CA LEU A 821 35.74 40.86 -7.02
C LEU A 821 35.28 41.90 -5.98
N TRP A 822 36.02 43.00 -5.82
CA TRP A 822 35.64 44.13 -4.95
C TRP A 822 34.32 44.78 -5.38
N GLU A 823 34.07 44.95 -6.67
CA GLU A 823 32.78 45.42 -7.18
C GLU A 823 31.65 44.43 -6.88
N ILE A 824 31.84 43.14 -7.15
CA ILE A 824 30.84 42.10 -6.85
C ILE A 824 30.51 42.09 -5.35
N VAL A 825 31.50 42.19 -4.46
CA VAL A 825 31.30 42.28 -3.01
C VAL A 825 30.53 43.57 -2.63
N ALA A 826 30.84 44.71 -3.27
CA ALA A 826 30.11 45.95 -3.05
C ALA A 826 28.66 45.89 -3.55
N TYR A 827 28.39 45.25 -4.69
CA TYR A 827 27.04 45.02 -5.20
C TYR A 827 26.26 44.03 -4.31
N GLN A 828 26.90 42.97 -3.81
CA GLN A 828 26.29 42.04 -2.84
C GLN A 828 25.98 42.72 -1.50
N ALA A 829 26.85 43.60 -1.00
CA ALA A 829 26.59 44.41 0.19
C ALA A 829 25.40 45.36 -0.06
N ARG A 830 25.39 46.09 -1.19
CA ARG A 830 24.27 46.95 -1.60
C ARG A 830 22.96 46.15 -1.73
N GLN A 831 23.00 44.94 -2.28
CA GLN A 831 21.85 44.03 -2.34
C GLN A 831 21.35 43.64 -0.95
N LYS A 832 22.25 43.24 -0.03
CA LYS A 832 21.88 42.91 1.36
C LYS A 832 21.25 44.11 2.09
N HIS A 833 21.76 45.33 1.89
CA HIS A 833 21.14 46.54 2.43
C HIS A 833 19.76 46.85 1.81
N LEU A 834 19.59 46.63 0.50
CA LEU A 834 18.29 46.76 -0.18
C LEU A 834 17.29 45.66 0.22
N GLN A 835 17.75 44.46 0.56
CA GLN A 835 16.93 43.40 1.15
C GLN A 835 16.52 43.75 2.59
N ALA A 836 17.46 44.20 3.43
CA ALA A 836 17.16 44.68 4.78
C ALA A 836 16.20 45.89 4.79
N LEU A 837 16.24 46.76 3.77
CA LEU A 837 15.24 47.81 3.55
C LEU A 837 13.86 47.24 3.23
N LYS A 838 13.76 46.25 2.33
CA LYS A 838 12.48 45.56 2.03
C LYS A 838 11.92 44.79 3.23
N GLU A 839 12.79 44.29 4.11
CA GLU A 839 12.42 43.60 5.35
C GLU A 839 12.13 44.56 6.52
N GLY A 840 12.27 45.88 6.34
CA GLY A 840 12.07 46.87 7.40
C GLY A 840 13.12 46.87 8.51
N ARG A 841 14.26 46.18 8.29
CA ARG A 841 15.34 45.95 9.28
C ARG A 841 16.53 46.90 9.15
N TYR A 842 16.55 47.74 8.11
CA TYR A 842 17.67 48.66 7.85
C TYR A 842 17.45 50.02 8.53
N THR A 843 18.34 50.38 9.45
CA THR A 843 18.39 51.70 10.09
C THR A 843 19.28 52.66 9.28
N PRO A 844 18.74 53.72 8.64
CA PRO A 844 19.54 54.65 7.87
C PRO A 844 20.34 55.59 8.78
N LEU A 845 21.67 55.55 8.69
CA LEU A 845 22.59 56.36 9.52
C LEU A 845 22.43 57.89 9.37
N CYS A 846 21.78 58.36 8.30
CA CYS A 846 21.35 59.75 8.13
C CYS A 846 19.85 59.80 7.85
N HIS A 847 19.12 60.67 8.53
CA HIS A 847 17.67 60.87 8.35
C HIS A 847 17.32 62.16 7.57
N THR A 848 18.30 63.00 7.23
CA THR A 848 18.10 64.25 6.48
C THR A 848 19.13 64.36 5.36
N GLU A 849 18.71 64.94 4.22
CA GLU A 849 19.57 65.13 3.04
C GLU A 849 20.81 65.98 3.35
N GLN A 850 20.67 66.96 4.25
CA GLN A 850 21.79 67.79 4.71
C GLN A 850 22.83 67.01 5.53
N ALA A 851 22.43 65.99 6.28
CA ALA A 851 23.37 65.12 6.99
C ALA A 851 24.08 64.18 6.01
N TRP A 852 23.31 63.57 5.09
CA TRP A 852 23.84 62.71 4.03
C TRP A 852 24.83 63.43 3.13
N SER A 853 24.52 64.66 2.70
CA SER A 853 25.41 65.52 1.91
C SER A 853 26.73 65.83 2.65
N LYS A 854 26.67 66.14 3.95
CA LYS A 854 27.88 66.38 4.77
C LYS A 854 28.73 65.13 4.98
N GLU A 855 28.11 63.96 5.11
CA GLU A 855 28.84 62.68 5.16
C GLU A 855 29.46 62.32 3.80
N GLN A 856 28.75 62.58 2.70
CA GLN A 856 29.27 62.38 1.34
C GLN A 856 30.45 63.31 1.03
N GLN A 857 30.39 64.58 1.44
CA GLN A 857 31.51 65.52 1.35
C GLN A 857 32.72 65.01 2.14
N LYS A 858 32.56 64.65 3.42
CA LYS A 858 33.65 64.04 4.22
C LYS A 858 34.25 62.79 3.57
N LEU A 859 33.46 62.00 2.85
CA LEU A 859 33.95 60.83 2.11
C LEU A 859 34.71 61.22 0.83
N GLN A 860 34.25 62.23 0.09
CA GLN A 860 34.97 62.77 -1.07
C GLN A 860 36.30 63.42 -0.66
N ASP A 861 36.32 64.19 0.44
CA ASP A 861 37.52 64.84 0.94
C ASP A 861 38.54 63.82 1.48
N ARG A 862 38.06 62.73 2.12
CA ARG A 862 38.92 61.58 2.49
C ARG A 862 39.49 60.86 1.28
N LEU A 863 38.69 60.66 0.22
CA LEU A 863 39.18 60.04 -1.02
C LEU A 863 40.24 60.92 -1.69
N ARG A 864 40.01 62.23 -1.82
CA ARG A 864 40.98 63.21 -2.34
C ARG A 864 42.25 63.27 -1.50
N ALA A 865 42.16 63.17 -0.17
CA ALA A 865 43.33 63.11 0.71
C ALA A 865 44.14 61.81 0.53
N ILE A 866 43.47 60.66 0.37
CA ILE A 866 44.12 59.37 0.08
C ILE A 866 44.80 59.40 -1.30
N ASP A 867 44.13 59.97 -2.30
CA ASP A 867 44.63 60.12 -3.67
C ASP A 867 45.90 61.01 -3.73
N ALA A 868 45.88 62.14 -3.02
CA ALA A 868 47.06 62.99 -2.83
C ALA A 868 48.23 62.25 -2.14
N ILE A 869 47.94 61.42 -1.13
CA ILE A 869 48.96 60.58 -0.47
C ILE A 869 49.51 59.51 -1.44
N VAL A 870 48.65 58.87 -2.25
CA VAL A 870 49.09 57.88 -3.25
C VAL A 870 50.00 58.52 -4.30
N HIS A 871 49.65 59.70 -4.82
CA HIS A 871 50.52 60.44 -5.74
C HIS A 871 51.83 60.91 -5.08
N GLN A 872 51.81 61.33 -3.82
CA GLN A 872 53.03 61.69 -3.09
C GLN A 872 53.96 60.47 -2.94
N VAL A 873 53.44 59.31 -2.53
CA VAL A 873 54.23 58.06 -2.42
C VAL A 873 54.73 57.57 -3.79
N GLN A 874 53.95 57.75 -4.87
CA GLN A 874 54.40 57.47 -6.25
C GLN A 874 55.59 58.37 -6.67
N GLN A 875 55.69 59.60 -6.16
CA GLN A 875 56.82 60.50 -6.43
C GLN A 875 58.03 60.21 -5.53
N GLU A 876 57.81 59.92 -4.25
CA GLU A 876 58.88 59.63 -3.28
C GLU A 876 59.54 58.26 -3.52
N HIS A 877 58.79 57.28 -4.05
CA HIS A 877 59.26 55.90 -4.24
C HIS A 877 58.95 55.37 -5.67
N PRO A 878 59.70 55.77 -6.71
CA PRO A 878 59.46 55.36 -8.10
C PRO A 878 59.57 53.84 -8.32
N GLN A 879 60.32 53.12 -7.47
CA GLN A 879 60.38 51.64 -7.49
C GLN A 879 59.02 50.99 -7.23
N HIS A 880 58.11 51.64 -6.50
CA HIS A 880 56.78 51.13 -6.16
C HIS A 880 55.69 51.63 -7.12
N GLN A 881 56.04 52.45 -8.13
CA GLN A 881 55.09 53.08 -9.03
C GLN A 881 54.22 52.07 -9.77
N ARG A 882 54.79 50.95 -10.28
CA ARG A 882 54.03 49.87 -10.95
C ARG A 882 52.95 49.26 -10.04
N ALA A 883 53.27 49.03 -8.76
CA ALA A 883 52.34 48.44 -7.80
C ALA A 883 51.23 49.43 -7.33
N LEU A 884 51.50 50.74 -7.43
CA LEU A 884 50.57 51.80 -7.00
C LEU A 884 49.74 52.41 -8.15
N GLN A 885 50.13 52.20 -9.42
CA GLN A 885 49.40 52.70 -10.60
C GLN A 885 47.95 52.18 -10.66
N TRP A 886 47.70 50.93 -10.26
CA TRP A 886 46.34 50.39 -10.23
C TRP A 886 45.46 51.06 -9.17
N LEU A 887 46.04 51.53 -8.06
CA LEU A 887 45.32 52.23 -7.00
C LEU A 887 44.92 53.64 -7.41
N SER A 888 45.80 54.42 -8.05
CA SER A 888 45.42 55.76 -8.53
C SER A 888 44.33 55.66 -9.61
N GLN A 889 44.45 54.76 -10.58
CA GLN A 889 43.37 54.51 -11.58
C GLN A 889 42.02 54.13 -10.93
N CYS A 890 42.03 53.41 -9.80
CA CYS A 890 40.83 53.06 -9.05
C CYS A 890 40.27 54.18 -8.15
N LEU A 891 41.10 55.15 -7.76
CA LEU A 891 40.68 56.36 -7.04
C LEU A 891 40.17 57.41 -8.03
N GLU A 892 40.93 57.72 -9.08
CA GLU A 892 40.57 58.54 -10.23
C GLU A 892 39.18 58.15 -10.78
N SER A 893 38.96 56.87 -11.09
CA SER A 893 37.68 56.40 -11.63
C SER A 893 36.51 56.58 -10.65
N ARG A 894 36.73 56.47 -9.34
CA ARG A 894 35.67 56.69 -8.31
C ARG A 894 35.47 58.15 -7.91
N LEU A 895 36.42 59.03 -8.23
CA LEU A 895 36.26 60.47 -8.15
C LEU A 895 35.49 60.98 -9.39
N CYS A 896 35.94 60.60 -10.59
CA CYS A 896 35.32 60.98 -11.85
C CYS A 896 33.89 60.43 -12.02
N SER A 897 33.58 59.21 -11.58
CA SER A 897 32.23 58.61 -11.69
C SER A 897 31.17 59.22 -10.76
N ARG A 898 31.40 60.44 -10.27
CA ARG A 898 30.52 61.22 -9.39
C ARG A 898 30.49 62.73 -9.70
N GLU A 899 31.21 63.16 -10.75
CA GLU A 899 31.12 64.53 -11.29
C GLU A 899 30.31 64.57 -12.61
N ALA A 900 29.69 63.44 -12.95
CA ALA A 900 28.63 63.25 -13.95
C ALA A 900 27.45 62.47 -13.33
#